data_AF-A0A8H7FTD1-F1
#
_entry.id   AF-A0A8H7FTD1-F1
#
_cell.length_a   1.000
_cell.length_b   1.000
_cell.length_c   1.000
_cell.angle_alpha   90.00
_cell.angle_beta   90.00
_cell.angle_gamma   90.00
#
_symmetry.space_group_name_H-M   'P 1'
#
loop_
_entity.id
_entity.type
_entity.pdbx_description
1 polymer ?
#
loop_
_entity_poly.entity_id
_entity_poly.type
_entity_poly.pdbx_seq_one_letter_code
_entity_poly.pdbx_strand_id
1 'polypeptide(L)'
;MLSSLVAFTSVLIAAHSAAASTECFTTHTGYLVEGSDFGVTSENLIVWPYTVSNATKIKLSLQACPELTTYGSYIYPTQYYGRLVNQANSTDCLTITPSPSNERILHGKLAACEGTSSIPAATQSFLYTENDFGNEILFVRITMFLDEFLPILINMIISKAGQVNCTDSSGTIIDSTSGNPKVTSGSNLWQLQCGADGTVSTFGLSDQQDGLAITSTIYNLLKDAKERNPDLAIVKMSVANALRTASRPANSLRRCLATHAPLQEKNCASITPPYSALIERLSLVRKLLNGRPLTLAEKILYSHLHDPEKSLAGGGRVRGEAYLQLSPERVAMQDASAQLQFMSAGLSRCAVPTSIHCDHLIQASTGANSDLERSIVSNKEVFDFLESAARKYGIEFWGPGSGIIHQIVLENYAAPGMLMLGTDSHTPNAGGLGMLAIGVGGADAVDAMTGTPWELKAPQVVGVHLTGKLSGWATPKDLILHLAGKLTVRGGTGRILEYFGPGVYNQSCTGEHPQHAKAQNSLACPDRIGLATVANMGAEVGATTSTFPYTPNMRAYLNATGRGPVARAADQAAAQGFLSADEGAEYDEVIDINLSDLEPTINGPFTPDLATPLSKFGAFVKEQGWKDEFSAGLIGSCTNSSYEDMTSVADLARQAKSAGLTTKVPFLCTPGSEQIRATMERDNVTSTLEGVGAMVLANACGPCIGQWKRDDKKDEDNAILTSFNRNFKARNDGNRLTMNFLASPTLVTAMAFSGKLSFNPVTDTIPLPDGGVFKFSPPTGQDLPSAGFTPGESSFYPQPSPEPQPETKVVIKPDSQRLELLEPFGSPFAAGSLELPPLKVLMRVRGKCTTDHISAAAVNDEGGDVNVAFDHDHSSSESPSDTIPGVAKRFKAREQPWALIVDENYGEGSAREHAALQPRFYGCALIIARSFARIHETNLKKQGVLPLWFADQADYSRIGSGDSVETIGLESLLQGQPETEIRVKVTKRDGNVFEIPLRHTMSSDQLHWLKAGSALNYIRSQMA
;
A
#
# COMPACT_ATOMS: atom_id res chain seq x y z
N MET A 1 16.78 32.58 0.47
CA MET A 1 16.63 32.48 1.96
C MET A 1 15.54 31.46 2.25
N LEU A 2 15.84 30.15 2.12
CA LEU A 2 14.85 29.07 1.96
C LEU A 2 13.90 28.83 3.16
N SER A 3 13.99 29.61 4.24
CA SER A 3 13.01 29.65 5.33
C SER A 3 11.57 29.90 4.87
N SER A 4 11.39 30.46 3.66
CA SER A 4 10.07 30.68 3.05
C SER A 4 9.54 29.49 2.26
N LEU A 5 10.40 28.71 1.57
CA LEU A 5 9.99 27.38 1.07
C LEU A 5 9.62 26.46 2.25
N VAL A 6 10.34 26.56 3.36
CA VAL A 6 10.00 25.89 4.62
C VAL A 6 8.60 26.28 5.11
N ALA A 7 8.06 27.46 4.78
CA ALA A 7 6.68 27.83 5.10
C ALA A 7 5.63 26.92 4.45
N PHE A 8 5.92 26.33 3.28
CA PHE A 8 5.03 25.38 2.62
C PHE A 8 4.87 24.06 3.40
N THR A 9 5.83 23.74 4.28
CA THR A 9 5.71 22.71 5.33
C THR A 9 5.29 23.28 6.70
N SER A 10 5.66 24.52 7.04
CA SER A 10 5.42 25.10 8.37
C SER A 10 3.98 25.56 8.64
N VAL A 11 3.11 25.64 7.64
CA VAL A 11 1.66 25.81 7.86
C VAL A 11 1.08 24.69 8.74
N LEU A 12 1.73 23.51 8.79
CA LEU A 12 1.38 22.39 9.68
C LEU A 12 1.87 22.54 11.14
N ILE A 13 2.78 23.48 11.43
CA ILE A 13 3.61 23.40 12.65
C ILE A 13 3.01 24.13 13.87
N ALA A 14 2.16 25.14 13.67
CA ALA A 14 1.79 26.15 14.69
C ALA A 14 0.98 25.67 15.92
N ALA A 15 0.80 24.36 16.15
CA ALA A 15 0.09 23.79 17.29
C ALA A 15 0.95 22.92 18.24
N HIS A 16 2.25 22.72 17.96
CA HIS A 16 3.05 21.62 18.53
C HIS A 16 3.57 21.79 19.98
N SER A 17 3.17 22.82 20.75
CA SER A 17 3.86 23.20 22.00
C SER A 17 3.02 23.13 23.28
N ALA A 18 2.51 21.94 23.63
CA ALA A 18 1.97 21.65 24.96
C ALA A 18 1.98 20.13 25.29
N ALA A 19 2.08 19.82 26.59
CA ALA A 19 1.96 18.48 27.22
C ALA A 19 3.03 17.42 26.85
N ALA A 20 3.83 17.04 27.85
CA ALA A 20 4.74 15.89 27.83
C ALA A 20 4.62 15.12 29.15
N SER A 21 4.75 13.79 29.11
CA SER A 21 4.97 12.95 30.30
C SER A 21 5.58 11.60 29.90
N THR A 22 6.31 10.98 30.83
CA THR A 22 6.91 9.65 30.71
C THR A 22 6.28 8.73 31.76
N GLU A 23 5.52 7.73 31.33
CA GLU A 23 4.79 6.82 32.24
C GLU A 23 5.11 5.34 31.99
N CYS A 24 5.10 4.54 33.07
CA CYS A 24 5.22 3.08 33.00
C CYS A 24 3.85 2.43 32.73
N PHE A 25 3.83 1.47 31.81
CA PHE A 25 2.58 0.84 31.37
C PHE A 25 2.12 -0.27 32.33
N THR A 26 0.81 -0.35 32.56
CA THR A 26 0.19 -1.43 33.34
C THR A 26 -0.03 -2.62 32.43
N THR A 27 0.60 -3.76 32.70
CA THR A 27 0.55 -4.94 31.81
C THR A 27 -0.67 -5.81 32.08
N HIS A 28 -1.04 -6.00 33.35
CA HIS A 28 -2.20 -6.81 33.74
C HIS A 28 -2.95 -6.23 34.95
N THR A 29 -4.23 -6.55 35.02
CA THR A 29 -5.13 -6.20 36.14
C THR A 29 -6.04 -7.38 36.44
N GLY A 30 -6.09 -7.81 37.70
CA GLY A 30 -6.90 -8.95 38.14
C GLY A 30 -7.58 -8.70 39.48
N TYR A 31 -8.52 -9.59 39.85
CA TYR A 31 -9.24 -9.55 41.12
C TYR A 31 -8.94 -10.82 41.93
N LEU A 32 -8.35 -10.64 43.11
CA LEU A 32 -8.04 -11.70 44.08
C LEU A 32 -9.17 -11.86 45.11
N VAL A 33 -9.31 -13.08 45.63
CA VAL A 33 -10.07 -13.39 46.85
C VAL A 33 -9.08 -13.74 47.95
N GLU A 34 -9.35 -13.27 49.16
CA GLU A 34 -8.52 -13.48 50.35
C GLU A 34 -8.24 -14.99 50.61
N GLY A 35 -6.98 -15.34 50.85
CA GLY A 35 -6.55 -16.73 51.06
C GLY A 35 -6.39 -17.61 49.82
N SER A 36 -6.54 -17.07 48.60
CA SER A 36 -6.37 -17.83 47.34
C SER A 36 -4.90 -17.91 46.91
N ASP A 37 -4.42 -19.12 46.59
CA ASP A 37 -3.18 -19.30 45.84
C ASP A 37 -3.39 -18.93 44.36
N PHE A 38 -2.43 -18.25 43.75
CA PHE A 38 -2.38 -18.00 42.30
C PHE A 38 -0.96 -18.20 41.76
N GLY A 39 -0.84 -18.61 40.51
CA GLY A 39 0.43 -18.79 39.80
C GLY A 39 0.60 -17.79 38.67
N VAL A 40 1.84 -17.36 38.41
CA VAL A 40 2.21 -16.59 37.22
C VAL A 40 3.15 -17.43 36.36
N THR A 41 2.91 -17.44 35.05
CA THR A 41 3.70 -18.20 34.06
C THR A 41 4.77 -17.34 33.39
N SER A 42 5.76 -17.98 32.77
CA SER A 42 6.83 -17.34 31.99
C SER A 42 6.35 -16.55 30.76
N GLU A 43 5.09 -16.73 30.34
CA GLU A 43 4.46 -15.98 29.24
C GLU A 43 3.61 -14.79 29.75
N ASN A 44 3.81 -14.38 31.00
CA ASN A 44 3.06 -13.31 31.70
C ASN A 44 1.57 -13.59 31.96
N LEU A 45 1.08 -14.79 31.67
CA LEU A 45 -0.31 -15.19 31.99
C LEU A 45 -0.42 -15.62 33.46
N ILE A 46 -1.41 -15.05 34.16
CA ILE A 46 -1.81 -15.47 35.51
C ILE A 46 -2.75 -16.68 35.38
N VAL A 47 -2.40 -17.78 36.04
CA VAL A 47 -3.16 -19.04 36.02
C VAL A 47 -3.88 -19.22 37.35
N TRP A 48 -5.20 -19.41 37.28
CA TRP A 48 -6.12 -19.44 38.41
C TRP A 48 -6.61 -20.87 38.70
N PRO A 49 -6.41 -21.40 39.92
CA PRO A 49 -7.02 -22.67 40.32
C PRO A 49 -8.50 -22.47 40.69
N TYR A 50 -9.38 -22.97 39.82
CA TYR A 50 -10.84 -23.15 40.01
C TYR A 50 -11.75 -21.91 40.06
N THR A 51 -13.03 -22.17 39.77
CA THR A 51 -14.17 -21.25 39.76
C THR A 51 -14.84 -21.17 41.13
N VAL A 52 -15.02 -19.95 41.66
CA VAL A 52 -15.77 -19.70 42.91
C VAL A 52 -16.69 -18.48 42.77
N SER A 53 -17.90 -18.57 43.31
CA SER A 53 -18.91 -17.50 43.33
C SER A 53 -18.90 -16.68 44.63
N ASN A 54 -19.10 -15.36 44.53
CA ASN A 54 -19.36 -14.42 45.62
C ASN A 54 -18.33 -14.39 46.77
N ALA A 55 -17.23 -13.65 46.56
CA ALA A 55 -16.36 -13.16 47.63
C ALA A 55 -15.78 -11.77 47.30
N THR A 56 -15.22 -11.09 48.30
CA THR A 56 -14.63 -9.75 48.20
C THR A 56 -13.46 -9.71 47.22
N LYS A 57 -13.40 -8.68 46.36
CA LYS A 57 -12.43 -8.59 45.26
C LYS A 57 -11.33 -7.55 45.53
N ILE A 58 -10.09 -8.00 45.71
CA ILE A 58 -8.91 -7.13 45.82
C ILE A 58 -8.30 -6.92 44.44
N LYS A 59 -8.13 -5.67 43.98
CA LYS A 59 -7.54 -5.37 42.67
C LYS A 59 -6.00 -5.41 42.74
N LEU A 60 -5.39 -6.27 41.94
CA LEU A 60 -3.94 -6.31 41.72
C LEU A 60 -3.62 -5.67 40.36
N SER A 61 -2.63 -4.79 40.32
CA SER A 61 -2.11 -4.23 39.06
C SER A 61 -0.59 -4.37 39.01
N LEU A 62 -0.08 -4.93 37.91
CA LEU A 62 1.34 -5.11 37.64
C LEU A 62 1.81 -4.03 36.66
N GLN A 63 2.87 -3.32 37.01
CA GLN A 63 3.49 -2.31 36.13
C GLN A 63 4.87 -2.78 35.66
N ALA A 64 5.15 -2.54 34.38
CA ALA A 64 6.46 -2.74 33.78
C ALA A 64 7.10 -1.36 33.50
N CYS A 65 8.28 -1.12 34.09
CA CYS A 65 9.09 0.07 33.85
C CYS A 65 10.37 -0.32 33.09
N PRO A 66 10.76 0.39 32.01
CA PRO A 66 11.87 -0.03 31.16
C PRO A 66 13.24 0.43 31.68
N GLU A 67 13.79 -0.29 32.66
CA GLU A 67 15.25 -0.32 32.87
C GLU A 67 15.81 -1.64 32.34
N LEU A 68 16.89 -1.56 31.54
CA LEU A 68 17.53 -2.71 30.91
C LEU A 68 18.80 -3.09 31.67
N THR A 69 19.00 -4.39 31.91
CA THR A 69 20.31 -4.92 32.33
C THR A 69 20.78 -6.02 31.38
N THR A 70 22.07 -5.95 31.02
CA THR A 70 22.76 -6.91 30.15
C THR A 70 23.34 -8.06 30.96
N TYR A 71 23.34 -9.27 30.38
CA TYR A 71 24.13 -10.39 30.88
C TYR A 71 24.62 -11.25 29.71
N GLY A 72 25.92 -11.17 29.41
CA GLY A 72 26.47 -11.70 28.17
C GLY A 72 25.96 -10.94 26.95
N SER A 73 25.74 -11.65 25.84
CA SER A 73 25.34 -11.11 24.54
C SER A 73 23.83 -10.84 24.39
N TYR A 74 23.05 -10.90 25.47
CA TYR A 74 21.59 -10.74 25.45
C TYR A 74 21.10 -9.72 26.47
N ILE A 75 19.96 -9.09 26.15
CA ILE A 75 19.31 -8.04 26.93
C ILE A 75 17.93 -8.55 27.37
N TYR A 76 17.62 -8.44 28.67
CA TYR A 76 16.31 -8.82 29.21
C TYR A 76 15.75 -7.70 30.11
N PRO A 77 14.42 -7.46 30.12
CA PRO A 77 13.76 -6.67 31.16
C PRO A 77 13.60 -7.54 32.42
N THR A 78 14.07 -7.06 33.58
CA THR A 78 14.31 -7.93 34.76
C THR A 78 13.66 -7.49 36.06
N GLN A 79 12.82 -6.44 36.08
CA GLN A 79 11.99 -6.09 37.25
C GLN A 79 10.56 -5.70 36.90
N TYR A 80 9.61 -6.29 37.62
CA TYR A 80 8.20 -5.88 37.67
C TYR A 80 7.90 -5.35 39.07
N TYR A 81 7.17 -4.24 39.16
CA TYR A 81 6.68 -3.71 40.42
C TYR A 81 5.21 -4.06 40.58
N GLY A 82 4.90 -4.93 41.54
CA GLY A 82 3.54 -5.30 41.90
C GLY A 82 2.91 -4.26 42.83
N ARG A 83 1.81 -3.63 42.41
CA ARG A 83 1.04 -2.71 43.23
C ARG A 83 -0.31 -3.32 43.58
N LEU A 84 -0.49 -3.68 44.85
CA LEU A 84 -1.81 -3.91 45.43
C LEU A 84 -2.57 -2.59 45.45
N VAL A 85 -3.76 -2.56 44.86
CA VAL A 85 -4.67 -1.40 44.83
C VAL A 85 -5.99 -1.84 45.47
N ASN A 86 -5.95 -2.08 46.77
CA ASN A 86 -7.12 -2.53 47.51
C ASN A 86 -8.19 -1.41 47.58
N GLN A 87 -9.47 -1.78 47.48
CA GLN A 87 -10.61 -0.87 47.71
C GLN A 87 -11.12 -0.90 49.17
N ALA A 88 -10.51 -1.72 50.03
CA ALA A 88 -10.75 -1.75 51.47
C ALA A 88 -9.44 -1.66 52.27
N ASN A 89 -9.52 -1.21 53.52
CA ASN A 89 -8.38 -1.15 54.42
C ASN A 89 -8.05 -2.56 54.95
N SER A 90 -6.97 -3.18 54.49
CA SER A 90 -6.37 -4.36 55.11
C SER A 90 -4.85 -4.22 55.20
N THR A 91 -4.23 -4.92 56.16
CA THR A 91 -2.83 -4.74 56.56
C THR A 91 -1.97 -5.96 56.20
N ASP A 92 -2.20 -6.48 55.00
CA ASP A 92 -1.68 -7.79 54.57
C ASP A 92 -0.57 -7.65 53.54
N CYS A 93 0.48 -8.42 53.75
CA CYS A 93 1.66 -8.50 52.92
C CYS A 93 1.51 -9.70 51.96
N LEU A 94 1.75 -9.46 50.67
CA LEU A 94 1.88 -10.53 49.68
C LEU A 94 3.26 -11.16 49.83
N THR A 95 3.33 -12.36 50.41
CA THR A 95 4.53 -13.20 50.39
C THR A 95 4.49 -14.09 49.15
N ILE A 96 5.59 -14.11 48.40
CA ILE A 96 5.72 -14.92 47.19
C ILE A 96 6.82 -15.95 47.42
N THR A 97 6.49 -17.23 47.29
CA THR A 97 7.43 -18.35 47.42
C THR A 97 7.39 -19.19 46.15
N PRO A 98 8.54 -19.66 45.62
CA PRO A 98 8.55 -20.63 44.53
C PRO A 98 7.77 -21.90 44.90
N SER A 99 7.09 -22.52 43.93
CA SER A 99 6.42 -23.79 44.15
C SER A 99 7.46 -24.87 44.54
N PRO A 100 7.28 -25.62 45.64
CA PRO A 100 8.15 -26.75 45.99
C PRO A 100 8.21 -27.85 44.91
N SER A 101 7.30 -27.81 43.93
CA SER A 101 7.20 -28.73 42.80
C SER A 101 7.58 -28.12 41.44
N ASN A 102 7.75 -26.79 41.33
CA ASN A 102 8.13 -26.12 40.08
C ASN A 102 8.58 -24.67 40.35
N GLU A 103 9.89 -24.42 40.37
CA GLU A 103 10.45 -23.10 40.71
C GLU A 103 10.10 -21.99 39.70
N ARG A 104 9.66 -22.34 38.47
CA ARG A 104 9.14 -21.38 37.47
C ARG A 104 7.69 -20.94 37.76
N ILE A 105 7.02 -21.52 38.75
CA ILE A 105 5.69 -21.10 39.21
C ILE A 105 5.83 -20.50 40.61
N LEU A 106 5.60 -19.19 40.70
CA LEU A 106 5.57 -18.46 41.96
C LEU A 106 4.19 -18.60 42.61
N HIS A 107 4.12 -19.14 43.83
CA HIS A 107 2.91 -19.11 44.66
C HIS A 107 2.87 -17.79 45.44
N GLY A 108 1.90 -16.93 45.12
CA GLY A 108 1.60 -15.74 45.90
C GLY A 108 0.57 -16.02 46.99
N LYS A 109 0.88 -15.69 48.25
CA LYS A 109 -0.02 -15.82 49.40
C LYS A 109 -0.10 -14.52 50.20
N LEU A 110 -1.30 -14.14 50.61
CA LEU A 110 -1.53 -12.99 51.50
C LEU A 110 -1.48 -13.44 52.97
N ALA A 111 -0.78 -12.68 53.81
CA ALA A 111 -0.70 -12.86 55.25
C ALA A 111 -0.48 -11.51 55.97
N ALA A 112 -0.97 -11.38 57.21
CA ALA A 112 -0.85 -10.13 57.98
C ALA A 112 0.62 -9.72 58.20
N CYS A 113 0.94 -8.44 58.02
CA CYS A 113 2.31 -7.92 58.16
C CYS A 113 2.72 -7.75 59.64
N GLU A 114 3.60 -8.61 60.17
CA GLU A 114 4.27 -8.34 61.46
C GLU A 114 5.49 -7.42 61.30
N GLY A 115 5.25 -6.10 61.35
CA GLY A 115 6.23 -5.13 61.87
C GLY A 115 7.07 -4.31 60.87
N THR A 116 7.09 -2.99 61.11
CA THR A 116 8.01 -1.96 60.56
C THR A 116 7.84 -1.56 59.09
N SER A 117 8.53 -0.49 58.67
CA SER A 117 7.95 0.48 57.72
C SER A 117 8.96 1.26 56.87
N SER A 118 8.80 1.22 55.53
CA SER A 118 9.42 2.10 54.49
C SER A 118 10.96 1.98 54.30
N ILE A 119 11.61 2.35 53.17
CA ILE A 119 11.16 3.12 51.98
C ILE A 119 11.33 2.38 50.60
N PRO A 120 12.30 2.65 49.67
CA PRO A 120 11.99 2.83 48.23
C PRO A 120 12.58 1.79 47.24
N ALA A 121 12.50 2.09 45.94
CA ALA A 121 12.71 1.21 44.76
C ALA A 121 14.17 0.95 44.31
N ALA A 122 14.30 0.08 43.28
CA ALA A 122 15.38 -0.13 42.30
C ALA A 122 16.24 -1.43 42.35
N THR A 123 16.33 -2.08 41.17
CA THR A 123 17.44 -2.91 40.59
C THR A 123 17.79 -4.35 41.06
N GLN A 124 17.83 -5.26 40.06
CA GLN A 124 18.70 -6.47 39.86
C GLN A 124 18.51 -7.76 40.73
N SER A 125 18.88 -9.01 40.35
CA SER A 125 19.04 -9.71 39.03
C SER A 125 19.44 -11.24 39.15
N PHE A 126 19.33 -12.01 38.04
CA PHE A 126 19.98 -13.33 37.68
C PHE A 126 19.39 -14.64 38.30
N LEU A 127 19.54 -15.89 37.76
CA LEU A 127 20.58 -16.55 36.91
C LEU A 127 20.01 -17.76 36.05
N TYR A 128 20.87 -18.61 35.44
CA TYR A 128 20.63 -19.71 34.46
C TYR A 128 20.45 -21.13 35.13
N THR A 129 20.30 -22.33 34.50
CA THR A 129 20.67 -22.93 33.18
C THR A 129 19.72 -24.08 32.75
N GLU A 130 19.98 -24.72 31.59
CA GLU A 130 19.58 -26.10 31.26
C GLU A 130 20.76 -27.08 31.42
N ASN A 131 20.48 -28.35 31.74
CA ASN A 131 21.02 -29.58 31.12
C ASN A 131 20.12 -30.78 31.51
N ASP A 132 20.21 -32.01 31.02
CA ASP A 132 21.21 -32.65 30.12
C ASP A 132 20.54 -33.74 29.23
N PHE A 133 19.72 -34.60 29.85
CA PHE A 133 19.25 -35.87 29.29
C PHE A 133 17.89 -35.75 28.57
N GLY A 134 17.91 -35.36 27.29
CA GLY A 134 16.68 -35.22 26.49
C GLY A 134 15.86 -36.50 26.35
N ASN A 135 14.64 -36.51 26.90
CA ASN A 135 13.53 -37.41 26.58
C ASN A 135 12.19 -36.81 27.06
N GLU A 136 11.14 -36.94 26.25
CA GLU A 136 9.76 -36.57 26.61
C GLU A 136 9.02 -37.78 27.22
N ILE A 137 8.08 -37.54 28.16
CA ILE A 137 7.06 -38.54 28.56
C ILE A 137 5.69 -37.87 28.72
N LEU A 138 4.62 -38.60 28.36
CA LEU A 138 3.27 -38.11 28.09
C LEU A 138 2.20 -39.09 28.66
N PHE A 139 0.96 -38.60 28.85
CA PHE A 139 -0.33 -39.33 29.00
C PHE A 139 -0.77 -40.05 30.33
N VAL A 140 -1.82 -39.48 30.96
CA VAL A 140 -3.25 -39.96 31.01
C VAL A 140 -3.61 -41.38 31.53
N ARG A 141 -4.68 -41.54 32.37
CA ARG A 141 -6.04 -42.10 32.00
C ARG A 141 -7.09 -42.36 33.14
N ILE A 142 -8.27 -41.70 33.04
CA ILE A 142 -9.71 -42.16 33.12
C ILE A 142 -10.20 -43.29 34.08
N THR A 143 -11.38 -43.06 34.72
CA THR A 143 -12.62 -43.92 34.69
C THR A 143 -13.84 -43.08 35.16
N MET A 144 -14.91 -42.84 34.37
CA MET A 144 -16.05 -43.71 33.94
C MET A 144 -17.16 -43.87 35.00
N PHE A 145 -18.46 -43.99 34.69
CA PHE A 145 -19.24 -44.19 33.43
C PHE A 145 -20.60 -43.39 33.54
N LEU A 146 -21.69 -43.47 32.74
CA LEU A 146 -22.21 -44.35 31.66
C LEU A 146 -23.15 -43.52 30.72
N ASP A 147 -23.96 -44.18 29.88
CA ASP A 147 -24.71 -43.63 28.72
C ASP A 147 -26.26 -43.76 28.81
N GLU A 148 -26.92 -43.38 27.69
CA GLU A 148 -28.33 -43.58 27.28
C GLU A 148 -29.44 -42.69 27.89
N PHE A 149 -30.03 -41.81 27.06
CA PHE A 149 -31.49 -41.78 26.80
C PHE A 149 -31.95 -40.96 25.57
N LEU A 150 -31.26 -41.09 24.43
CA LEU A 150 -31.64 -40.44 23.16
C LEU A 150 -33.00 -40.87 22.53
N PRO A 151 -33.65 -42.03 22.83
CA PRO A 151 -34.90 -42.43 22.15
C PRO A 151 -36.16 -41.58 22.39
N ILE A 152 -36.19 -40.70 23.40
CA ILE A 152 -37.45 -40.07 23.85
C ILE A 152 -37.93 -38.92 22.94
N LEU A 153 -37.02 -38.20 22.27
CA LEU A 153 -37.40 -37.02 21.48
C LEU A 153 -38.13 -37.36 20.16
N ILE A 154 -37.98 -38.59 19.66
CA ILE A 154 -38.50 -39.04 18.36
C ILE A 154 -40.00 -39.36 18.41
N ASN A 155 -40.54 -39.75 19.57
CA ASN A 155 -41.94 -40.21 19.70
C ASN A 155 -42.98 -39.10 19.95
N MET A 156 -42.60 -37.83 20.10
CA MET A 156 -43.56 -36.73 20.34
C MET A 156 -43.99 -35.93 19.11
N ILE A 157 -43.32 -36.08 17.97
CA ILE A 157 -43.70 -35.39 16.71
C ILE A 157 -44.38 -36.36 15.71
N ILE A 158 -44.10 -37.67 15.80
CA ILE A 158 -44.80 -38.72 15.04
C ILE A 158 -46.18 -39.01 15.68
N SER A 159 -47.02 -37.98 15.86
CA SER A 159 -48.31 -38.09 16.56
C SER A 159 -49.41 -37.14 16.02
N LYS A 160 -49.41 -36.79 14.72
CA LYS A 160 -50.61 -36.35 13.96
C LYS A 160 -50.37 -36.23 12.45
N ALA A 161 -50.45 -37.37 11.74
CA ALA A 161 -50.47 -37.52 10.26
C ALA A 161 -49.27 -36.95 9.46
N GLY A 162 -48.73 -37.64 8.45
CA GLY A 162 -48.97 -39.02 8.01
C GLY A 162 -48.26 -39.32 6.67
N GLN A 163 -47.22 -40.15 6.72
CA GLN A 163 -46.47 -40.78 5.61
C GLN A 163 -46.24 -39.98 4.31
N VAL A 164 -44.98 -39.58 4.03
CA VAL A 164 -44.07 -40.24 3.05
C VAL A 164 -42.62 -39.95 3.51
N ASN A 165 -41.69 -40.88 3.30
CA ASN A 165 -40.27 -40.75 3.69
C ASN A 165 -39.36 -40.29 2.54
N CYS A 166 -38.35 -39.48 2.85
CA CYS A 166 -37.00 -39.57 2.29
C CYS A 166 -36.02 -38.78 3.18
N THR A 167 -34.82 -39.30 3.43
CA THR A 167 -33.80 -38.70 4.31
C THR A 167 -32.40 -38.77 3.70
N ASP A 168 -31.55 -37.81 4.09
CA ASP A 168 -30.17 -37.60 3.64
C ASP A 168 -29.20 -38.76 3.95
N SER A 169 -28.26 -39.02 3.03
CA SER A 169 -26.86 -39.37 3.35
C SER A 169 -25.94 -39.13 2.14
N SER A 170 -24.72 -38.64 2.38
CA SER A 170 -23.64 -38.57 1.38
C SER A 170 -22.93 -39.92 1.19
N GLY A 171 -22.16 -40.08 0.10
CA GLY A 171 -21.41 -41.33 -0.14
C GLY A 171 -20.25 -41.23 -1.13
N THR A 172 -19.07 -41.69 -0.71
CA THR A 172 -17.92 -42.02 -1.58
C THR A 172 -17.96 -43.52 -1.90
N ILE A 173 -17.62 -43.91 -3.13
CA ILE A 173 -17.74 -45.31 -3.59
C ILE A 173 -16.48 -46.13 -3.24
N ILE A 174 -16.70 -47.32 -2.68
CA ILE A 174 -15.67 -48.31 -2.33
C ILE A 174 -15.93 -49.59 -3.14
N ASP A 175 -14.87 -50.28 -3.58
CA ASP A 175 -15.01 -51.55 -4.32
C ASP A 175 -15.46 -52.68 -3.39
N SER A 176 -16.67 -53.20 -3.60
CA SER A 176 -17.33 -54.20 -2.74
C SER A 176 -16.69 -55.59 -2.76
N THR A 177 -15.66 -55.82 -3.59
CA THR A 177 -14.87 -57.05 -3.64
C THR A 177 -13.47 -56.93 -3.02
N SER A 178 -12.96 -55.72 -2.81
CA SER A 178 -11.59 -55.50 -2.32
C SER A 178 -11.42 -54.48 -1.20
N GLY A 179 -12.47 -53.73 -0.82
CA GLY A 179 -12.45 -52.79 0.30
C GLY A 179 -11.66 -51.49 0.10
N ASN A 180 -10.93 -51.35 -1.01
CA ASN A 180 -10.19 -50.12 -1.34
C ASN A 180 -11.09 -49.07 -2.04
N PRO A 181 -10.89 -47.76 -1.77
CA PRO A 181 -11.52 -46.69 -2.54
C PRO A 181 -11.04 -46.67 -3.99
N LYS A 182 -11.94 -46.36 -4.93
CA LYS A 182 -11.60 -46.21 -6.37
C LYS A 182 -11.60 -44.73 -6.75
N VAL A 183 -10.42 -44.21 -7.10
CA VAL A 183 -10.30 -42.85 -7.68
C VAL A 183 -10.65 -42.91 -9.17
N THR A 184 -11.61 -42.11 -9.60
CA THR A 184 -11.97 -41.96 -11.02
C THR A 184 -11.97 -40.49 -11.42
N SER A 185 -11.06 -40.09 -12.29
CA SER A 185 -11.04 -38.78 -12.93
C SER A 185 -12.11 -38.70 -14.02
N GLY A 186 -13.09 -37.82 -13.87
CA GLY A 186 -14.13 -37.60 -14.89
C GLY A 186 -15.18 -36.60 -14.44
N SER A 187 -15.36 -35.53 -15.21
CA SER A 187 -16.34 -34.47 -14.93
C SER A 187 -17.74 -34.88 -15.41
N ASN A 188 -18.51 -35.56 -14.57
CA ASN A 188 -19.98 -35.69 -14.68
C ASN A 188 -20.57 -36.17 -13.35
N LEU A 189 -21.35 -35.32 -12.68
CA LEU A 189 -22.14 -35.70 -11.49
C LEU A 189 -23.63 -35.60 -11.80
N TRP A 190 -24.39 -36.58 -11.34
CA TRP A 190 -25.83 -36.67 -11.51
C TRP A 190 -26.55 -36.10 -10.29
N GLN A 191 -27.77 -35.57 -10.47
CA GLN A 191 -28.69 -35.29 -9.37
C GLN A 191 -30.02 -35.99 -9.60
N LEU A 192 -30.56 -36.58 -8.53
CA LEU A 192 -31.93 -37.08 -8.46
C LEU A 192 -32.79 -36.05 -7.74
N GLN A 193 -33.97 -35.77 -8.29
CA GLN A 193 -35.00 -34.98 -7.62
C GLN A 193 -36.30 -35.80 -7.60
N CYS A 194 -36.85 -36.06 -6.41
CA CYS A 194 -38.08 -36.82 -6.26
C CYS A 194 -39.30 -35.91 -6.45
N GLY A 195 -40.27 -36.35 -7.26
CA GLY A 195 -41.60 -35.74 -7.30
C GLY A 195 -42.41 -36.06 -6.04
N ALA A 196 -43.31 -35.17 -5.64
CA ALA A 196 -44.21 -35.37 -4.51
C ALA A 196 -45.28 -36.46 -4.74
N ASP A 197 -45.28 -37.09 -5.92
CA ASP A 197 -46.11 -38.21 -6.34
C ASP A 197 -45.36 -39.57 -6.36
N GLY A 198 -44.08 -39.59 -5.97
CA GLY A 198 -43.23 -40.78 -5.98
C GLY A 198 -42.65 -41.15 -7.35
N THR A 199 -42.77 -40.27 -8.37
CA THR A 199 -42.13 -40.51 -9.67
C THR A 199 -40.62 -40.22 -9.64
N VAL A 200 -39.85 -41.13 -10.25
CA VAL A 200 -38.39 -40.98 -10.45
C VAL A 200 -38.14 -40.63 -11.90
N SER A 201 -37.51 -39.48 -12.15
CA SER A 201 -37.16 -39.00 -13.49
C SER A 201 -35.65 -38.80 -13.63
N THR A 202 -35.05 -39.44 -14.64
CA THR A 202 -33.65 -39.22 -15.03
C THR A 202 -33.58 -38.46 -16.34
N PHE A 203 -32.88 -37.33 -16.36
CA PHE A 203 -32.58 -36.58 -17.58
C PHE A 203 -31.08 -36.48 -17.79
N GLY A 204 -30.64 -36.80 -19.00
CA GLY A 204 -29.29 -36.51 -19.50
C GLY A 204 -29.41 -36.05 -20.95
N LEU A 205 -28.52 -35.15 -21.37
CA LEU A 205 -28.45 -34.67 -22.75
C LEU A 205 -27.00 -34.83 -23.24
N SER A 206 -26.83 -35.64 -24.28
CA SER A 206 -25.64 -35.68 -25.11
C SER A 206 -25.71 -34.58 -26.17
N ASP A 207 -24.55 -34.03 -26.55
CA ASP A 207 -24.47 -32.96 -27.53
C ASP A 207 -24.67 -33.47 -28.97
N GLN A 208 -25.82 -33.14 -29.58
CA GLN A 208 -25.94 -32.86 -31.02
C GLN A 208 -27.28 -32.20 -31.40
N GLN A 209 -27.18 -31.27 -32.38
CA GLN A 209 -28.20 -30.77 -33.32
C GLN A 209 -29.69 -31.11 -33.06
N ASP A 210 -30.48 -30.15 -32.53
CA ASP A 210 -31.41 -29.37 -33.36
C ASP A 210 -32.18 -28.30 -32.56
N GLY A 211 -32.37 -27.11 -33.16
CA GLY A 211 -32.87 -25.92 -32.46
C GLY A 211 -34.25 -25.43 -32.91
N LEU A 212 -35.34 -26.10 -32.54
CA LEU A 212 -36.72 -25.58 -32.80
C LEU A 212 -37.85 -26.20 -31.92
N ALA A 213 -37.63 -26.40 -30.62
CA ALA A 213 -38.57 -27.15 -29.76
C ALA A 213 -38.94 -26.53 -28.38
N ILE A 214 -38.66 -25.23 -28.11
CA ILE A 214 -38.93 -24.61 -26.79
C ILE A 214 -39.81 -23.36 -26.89
N THR A 215 -41.07 -23.54 -27.34
CA THR A 215 -42.12 -22.49 -27.30
C THR A 215 -43.53 -23.02 -27.07
N SER A 216 -43.81 -24.30 -27.33
CA SER A 216 -45.14 -24.93 -27.17
C SER A 216 -45.49 -25.27 -25.72
N THR A 217 -44.53 -25.76 -24.93
CA THR A 217 -44.77 -26.29 -23.57
C THR A 217 -45.27 -25.23 -22.59
N ILE A 218 -44.71 -24.02 -22.63
CA ILE A 218 -45.10 -22.90 -21.75
C ILE A 218 -46.52 -22.43 -22.07
N TYR A 219 -46.92 -22.44 -23.34
CA TYR A 219 -48.27 -22.06 -23.78
C TYR A 219 -49.34 -23.02 -23.23
N ASN A 220 -49.05 -24.33 -23.25
CA ASN A 220 -49.99 -25.34 -22.73
C ASN A 220 -50.10 -25.32 -21.20
N LEU A 221 -49.00 -25.11 -20.47
CA LEU A 221 -49.03 -24.96 -19.00
C LEU A 221 -49.89 -23.76 -18.55
N LEU A 222 -49.83 -22.64 -19.28
CA LEU A 222 -50.66 -21.46 -19.02
C LEU A 222 -52.15 -21.65 -19.41
N LYS A 223 -52.46 -22.62 -20.27
CA LYS A 223 -53.84 -23.01 -20.61
C LYS A 223 -54.44 -23.89 -19.50
N ASP A 224 -53.72 -24.93 -19.10
CA ASP A 224 -54.12 -25.83 -18.02
C ASP A 224 -54.33 -25.11 -16.67
N ALA A 225 -53.49 -24.13 -16.35
CA ALA A 225 -53.64 -23.31 -15.15
C ALA A 225 -54.98 -22.53 -15.11
N LYS A 226 -55.55 -22.21 -16.28
CA LYS A 226 -56.81 -21.45 -16.38
C LYS A 226 -58.05 -22.34 -16.41
N GLU A 227 -57.95 -23.57 -16.92
CA GLU A 227 -59.07 -24.53 -16.91
C GLU A 227 -59.31 -25.13 -15.51
N ARG A 228 -58.34 -25.00 -14.58
CA ARG A 228 -58.42 -25.52 -13.21
C ARG A 228 -58.78 -24.48 -12.13
N ASN A 229 -58.80 -23.17 -12.44
CA ASN A 229 -59.20 -22.13 -11.49
C ASN A 229 -59.88 -20.94 -12.23
N PRO A 230 -61.23 -20.85 -12.22
CA PRO A 230 -61.97 -19.85 -12.99
C PRO A 230 -61.69 -18.38 -12.63
N ASP A 231 -61.35 -18.10 -11.36
CA ASP A 231 -61.25 -16.74 -10.82
C ASP A 231 -59.83 -16.12 -10.96
N LEU A 232 -58.93 -16.77 -11.73
CA LEU A 232 -57.56 -16.29 -11.91
C LEU A 232 -57.49 -15.06 -12.83
N ALA A 233 -57.57 -13.87 -12.22
CA ALA A 233 -57.65 -12.58 -12.90
C ALA A 233 -56.32 -12.15 -13.58
N ILE A 234 -56.12 -12.56 -14.84
CA ILE A 234 -55.04 -12.03 -15.70
C ILE A 234 -55.46 -10.67 -16.28
N VAL A 235 -54.88 -9.59 -15.75
CA VAL A 235 -55.13 -8.21 -16.22
C VAL A 235 -54.49 -8.00 -17.60
N LYS A 236 -55.30 -8.08 -18.66
CA LYS A 236 -54.92 -7.60 -20.00
C LYS A 236 -55.07 -6.08 -20.07
N MET A 237 -53.97 -5.34 -20.12
CA MET A 237 -53.98 -3.97 -20.64
C MET A 237 -54.26 -3.99 -22.15
N SER A 238 -55.51 -3.74 -22.53
CA SER A 238 -55.96 -3.59 -23.91
C SER A 238 -56.12 -2.10 -24.23
N VAL A 239 -55.19 -1.53 -24.98
CA VAL A 239 -55.26 -0.14 -25.46
C VAL A 239 -55.73 -0.11 -26.90
N ALA A 240 -57.01 0.20 -27.14
CA ALA A 240 -57.54 0.48 -28.47
C ALA A 240 -58.73 1.45 -28.42
N ASN A 241 -58.70 2.45 -29.32
CA ASN A 241 -59.77 3.35 -29.75
C ASN A 241 -60.24 4.49 -28.82
N ALA A 242 -59.57 5.63 -28.96
CA ALA A 242 -60.23 6.91 -29.22
C ALA A 242 -59.62 7.54 -30.48
N LEU A 243 -60.41 8.25 -31.29
CA LEU A 243 -60.04 8.74 -32.63
C LEU A 243 -59.86 10.27 -32.66
N ARG A 244 -59.23 10.76 -33.75
CA ARG A 244 -59.05 12.18 -34.18
C ARG A 244 -57.78 12.84 -33.56
N THR A 245 -56.91 13.55 -34.29
CA THR A 245 -56.99 14.07 -35.69
C THR A 245 -55.59 14.29 -36.33
N ALA A 246 -55.57 14.51 -37.66
CA ALA A 246 -54.52 15.19 -38.46
C ALA A 246 -53.23 14.43 -38.92
N SER A 247 -53.31 13.90 -40.14
CA SER A 247 -52.34 14.05 -41.26
C SER A 247 -50.81 13.80 -41.14
N ARG A 248 -50.36 12.70 -41.80
CA ARG A 248 -49.27 12.54 -42.82
C ARG A 248 -47.84 13.12 -42.57
N PRO A 249 -46.78 12.62 -43.26
CA PRO A 249 -46.74 11.51 -44.24
C PRO A 249 -45.93 10.30 -43.74
N ALA A 250 -45.76 9.28 -44.58
CA ALA A 250 -44.94 8.10 -44.27
C ALA A 250 -43.44 8.38 -44.47
N ASN A 251 -42.64 8.13 -43.44
CA ASN A 251 -41.19 7.92 -43.56
C ASN A 251 -40.88 6.43 -43.38
N SER A 252 -39.93 5.92 -44.17
CA SER A 252 -39.50 4.53 -44.09
C SER A 252 -38.71 4.29 -42.80
N LEU A 253 -39.20 3.38 -41.95
CA LEU A 253 -38.44 2.87 -40.81
C LEU A 253 -37.29 1.99 -41.31
N ARG A 254 -36.20 2.63 -41.74
CA ARG A 254 -34.88 1.98 -41.72
C ARG A 254 -34.62 1.54 -40.29
N ARG A 255 -34.48 0.22 -40.08
CA ARG A 255 -33.84 -0.30 -38.87
C ARG A 255 -32.37 0.07 -38.95
N CYS A 256 -32.03 1.29 -38.50
CA CYS A 256 -30.66 1.62 -38.18
C CYS A 256 -30.25 0.70 -37.03
N LEU A 257 -29.43 -0.30 -37.35
CA LEU A 257 -28.58 -0.92 -36.34
C LEU A 257 -27.79 0.23 -35.68
N ALA A 258 -27.76 0.28 -34.36
CA ALA A 258 -26.97 1.24 -33.62
C ALA A 258 -25.48 0.85 -33.71
N THR A 259 -24.90 1.04 -34.90
CA THR A 259 -23.46 1.02 -35.12
C THR A 259 -22.88 2.08 -34.19
N HIS A 260 -22.29 1.62 -33.09
CA HIS A 260 -21.53 2.50 -32.22
C HIS A 260 -20.45 3.14 -33.09
N ALA A 261 -20.30 4.47 -33.01
CA ALA A 261 -19.23 5.13 -33.73
C ALA A 261 -17.91 4.50 -33.26
N PRO A 262 -17.04 4.02 -34.17
CA PRO A 262 -15.79 3.39 -33.76
C PRO A 262 -14.99 4.39 -32.95
N LEU A 263 -14.62 4.00 -31.73
CA LEU A 263 -13.90 4.88 -30.80
C LEU A 263 -12.60 5.31 -31.47
N GLN A 264 -12.39 6.63 -31.56
CA GLN A 264 -11.29 7.20 -32.35
C GLN A 264 -9.95 6.76 -31.75
N GLU A 265 -9.14 6.05 -32.55
CA GLU A 265 -7.81 5.62 -32.11
C GLU A 265 -6.94 6.86 -31.85
N LYS A 266 -6.32 6.91 -30.66
CA LYS A 266 -5.34 7.93 -30.29
C LYS A 266 -4.11 7.78 -31.18
N ASN A 267 -3.38 8.87 -31.45
CA ASN A 267 -2.02 8.75 -31.94
C ASN A 267 -1.16 8.11 -30.84
N CYS A 268 -0.77 6.86 -31.03
CA CYS A 268 -0.06 6.06 -30.03
C CYS A 268 1.46 6.01 -30.27
N ALA A 269 2.01 6.78 -31.20
CA ALA A 269 3.42 6.64 -31.62
C ALA A 269 4.43 6.84 -30.48
N SER A 270 4.18 7.79 -29.57
CA SER A 270 5.02 8.08 -28.40
C SER A 270 4.74 7.20 -27.17
N ILE A 271 3.79 6.27 -27.27
CA ILE A 271 3.41 5.33 -26.18
C ILE A 271 3.41 3.86 -26.61
N THR A 272 3.88 3.56 -27.83
CA THR A 272 4.03 2.18 -28.31
C THR A 272 5.51 1.80 -28.18
N PRO A 273 5.88 0.82 -27.33
CA PRO A 273 7.26 0.41 -27.19
C PRO A 273 7.88 -0.02 -28.52
N PRO A 274 9.20 0.18 -28.73
CA PRO A 274 9.88 -0.19 -29.97
C PRO A 274 10.16 -1.70 -29.98
N TYR A 275 9.12 -2.52 -29.88
CA TYR A 275 9.20 -3.97 -29.61
C TYR A 275 10.19 -4.71 -30.52
N SER A 276 10.33 -4.33 -31.79
CA SER A 276 11.32 -4.95 -32.69
C SER A 276 12.75 -4.81 -32.16
N ALA A 277 13.14 -3.61 -31.67
CA ALA A 277 14.46 -3.35 -31.10
C ALA A 277 14.60 -3.97 -29.70
N LEU A 278 13.52 -4.03 -28.91
CA LEU A 278 13.52 -4.68 -27.60
C LEU A 278 13.69 -6.20 -27.72
N ILE A 279 13.05 -6.84 -28.69
CA ILE A 279 13.15 -8.28 -28.99
C ILE A 279 14.51 -8.61 -29.60
N GLU A 280 15.06 -7.74 -30.46
CA GLU A 280 16.44 -7.86 -30.94
C GLU A 280 17.45 -7.76 -29.79
N ARG A 281 17.34 -6.76 -28.90
CA ARG A 281 18.21 -6.63 -27.72
C ARG A 281 18.03 -7.79 -26.74
N LEU A 282 16.81 -8.29 -26.53
CA LEU A 282 16.55 -9.51 -25.76
C LEU A 282 17.24 -10.75 -26.39
N SER A 283 17.32 -10.79 -27.72
CA SER A 283 18.03 -11.85 -28.45
C SER A 283 19.57 -11.76 -28.34
N LEU A 284 20.12 -10.58 -28.02
CA LEU A 284 21.51 -10.42 -27.59
C LEU A 284 21.69 -10.84 -26.13
N VAL A 285 20.85 -10.33 -25.23
CA VAL A 285 20.84 -10.68 -23.78
C VAL A 285 20.78 -12.20 -23.58
N ARG A 286 19.90 -12.91 -24.32
CA ARG A 286 19.81 -14.38 -24.25
C ARG A 286 21.10 -15.09 -24.65
N LYS A 287 21.92 -14.53 -25.54
CA LYS A 287 23.24 -15.10 -25.88
C LYS A 287 24.23 -14.86 -24.74
N LEU A 288 24.27 -13.64 -24.19
CA LEU A 288 25.13 -13.27 -23.07
C LEU A 288 24.81 -14.09 -21.79
N LEU A 289 23.54 -14.43 -21.58
CA LEU A 289 23.06 -15.26 -20.47
C LEU A 289 22.95 -16.75 -20.81
N ASN A 290 23.69 -17.24 -21.83
CA ASN A 290 23.78 -18.65 -22.22
C ASN A 290 22.44 -19.38 -22.44
N GLY A 291 21.39 -18.65 -22.85
CA GLY A 291 20.06 -19.19 -23.09
C GLY A 291 19.20 -19.43 -21.85
N ARG A 292 19.60 -18.94 -20.65
CA ARG A 292 18.80 -19.08 -19.42
C ARG A 292 17.37 -18.51 -19.62
N PRO A 293 16.32 -19.23 -19.19
CA PRO A 293 14.96 -18.69 -19.10
C PRO A 293 14.89 -17.41 -18.25
N LEU A 294 14.22 -16.38 -18.76
CA LEU A 294 14.11 -15.08 -18.11
C LEU A 294 12.69 -14.82 -17.59
N THR A 295 12.58 -14.25 -16.40
CA THR A 295 11.29 -13.74 -15.90
C THR A 295 10.82 -12.54 -16.73
N LEU A 296 9.55 -12.14 -16.63
CA LEU A 296 9.06 -10.96 -17.35
C LEU A 296 9.83 -9.68 -16.97
N ALA A 297 10.10 -9.50 -15.67
CA ALA A 297 10.90 -8.40 -15.16
C ALA A 297 12.32 -8.38 -15.74
N GLU A 298 12.96 -9.55 -15.86
CA GLU A 298 14.27 -9.67 -16.51
C GLU A 298 14.23 -9.37 -18.01
N LYS A 299 13.22 -9.87 -18.74
CA LYS A 299 13.04 -9.58 -20.17
C LYS A 299 12.95 -8.08 -20.42
N ILE A 300 12.12 -7.38 -19.65
CA ILE A 300 11.91 -5.94 -19.80
C ILE A 300 13.13 -5.14 -19.33
N LEU A 301 13.71 -5.42 -18.16
CA LEU A 301 14.91 -4.70 -17.71
C LEU A 301 16.07 -4.88 -18.69
N TYR A 302 16.35 -6.13 -19.11
CA TYR A 302 17.53 -6.40 -19.92
C TYR A 302 17.35 -5.97 -21.39
N SER A 303 16.13 -5.92 -21.94
CA SER A 303 15.88 -5.28 -23.24
C SER A 303 16.05 -3.75 -23.23
N HIS A 304 16.10 -3.14 -22.05
CA HIS A 304 16.31 -1.70 -21.83
C HIS A 304 17.72 -1.35 -21.34
N LEU A 305 18.65 -2.31 -21.29
CA LEU A 305 20.07 -2.02 -21.05
C LEU A 305 20.63 -1.13 -22.18
N HIS A 306 21.32 -0.06 -21.79
CA HIS A 306 21.99 0.87 -22.70
C HIS A 306 23.11 0.15 -23.46
N ASP A 307 23.92 -0.61 -22.72
CA ASP A 307 24.95 -1.52 -23.23
C ASP A 307 24.80 -2.88 -22.53
N PRO A 308 24.16 -3.88 -23.17
CA PRO A 308 24.02 -5.23 -22.61
C PRO A 308 25.34 -5.97 -22.43
N GLU A 309 26.33 -5.74 -23.29
CA GLU A 309 27.60 -6.45 -23.24
C GLU A 309 28.38 -6.00 -22.01
N LYS A 310 28.58 -4.69 -21.83
CA LYS A 310 29.19 -4.11 -20.62
C LYS A 310 28.41 -4.47 -19.35
N SER A 311 27.08 -4.38 -19.37
CA SER A 311 26.26 -4.58 -18.17
C SER A 311 26.15 -6.04 -17.71
N LEU A 312 26.47 -7.01 -18.58
CA LEU A 312 26.39 -8.45 -18.29
C LEU A 312 27.76 -9.16 -18.38
N ALA A 313 28.85 -8.45 -18.71
CA ALA A 313 30.20 -9.00 -18.93
C ALA A 313 30.79 -9.80 -17.76
N GLY A 314 30.32 -9.58 -16.52
CA GLY A 314 30.93 -10.14 -15.31
C GLY A 314 30.74 -11.65 -15.11
N GLY A 315 29.78 -12.29 -15.79
CA GLY A 315 29.50 -13.74 -15.68
C GLY A 315 28.98 -14.24 -14.32
N GLY A 316 29.01 -13.42 -13.27
CA GLY A 316 28.45 -13.70 -11.95
C GLY A 316 26.91 -13.56 -11.88
N ARG A 317 26.37 -13.56 -10.65
CA ARG A 317 24.93 -13.37 -10.43
C ARG A 317 24.56 -11.92 -10.77
N VAL A 318 23.59 -11.72 -11.66
CA VAL A 318 23.13 -10.37 -12.00
C VAL A 318 22.24 -9.81 -10.88
N ARG A 319 21.20 -10.54 -10.49
CA ARG A 319 20.22 -10.13 -9.46
C ARG A 319 20.87 -9.95 -8.08
N GLY A 320 20.65 -8.80 -7.46
CA GLY A 320 21.13 -8.47 -6.11
C GLY A 320 22.57 -7.95 -6.04
N GLU A 321 23.31 -7.96 -7.15
CA GLU A 321 24.75 -7.63 -7.20
C GLU A 321 25.05 -6.53 -8.23
N ALA A 322 24.70 -6.73 -9.50
CA ALA A 322 25.05 -5.80 -10.58
C ALA A 322 24.28 -4.46 -10.53
N TYR A 323 24.91 -3.40 -11.03
CA TYR A 323 24.23 -2.13 -11.37
C TYR A 323 23.95 -2.10 -12.88
N LEU A 324 22.68 -1.98 -13.24
CA LEU A 324 22.18 -1.95 -14.62
C LEU A 324 22.16 -0.51 -15.12
N GLN A 325 22.84 -0.22 -16.22
CA GLN A 325 22.73 1.05 -16.94
C GLN A 325 21.58 0.94 -17.95
N LEU A 326 20.43 1.54 -17.61
CA LEU A 326 19.17 1.41 -18.33
C LEU A 326 18.85 2.66 -19.15
N SER A 327 18.01 2.50 -20.17
CA SER A 327 17.44 3.59 -20.98
C SER A 327 15.91 3.51 -20.93
N PRO A 328 15.26 4.17 -19.95
CA PRO A 328 13.79 4.27 -19.88
C PRO A 328 13.20 4.99 -21.09
N GLU A 329 11.99 4.62 -21.50
CA GLU A 329 11.35 5.17 -22.70
C GLU A 329 10.55 6.45 -22.42
N ARG A 330 10.19 6.72 -21.16
CA ARG A 330 9.41 7.91 -20.77
C ARG A 330 9.53 8.26 -19.28
N VAL A 331 9.12 9.49 -18.95
CA VAL A 331 9.07 10.04 -17.60
C VAL A 331 7.66 10.59 -17.27
N ALA A 332 7.19 10.39 -16.03
CA ALA A 332 5.98 11.02 -15.51
C ALA A 332 6.25 11.71 -14.16
N MET A 333 5.91 13.01 -14.06
CA MET A 333 6.18 13.82 -12.87
C MET A 333 4.89 14.38 -12.30
N GLN A 334 4.72 14.28 -10.98
CA GLN A 334 3.70 15.10 -10.28
C GLN A 334 4.21 16.55 -10.11
N ASP A 335 3.42 17.43 -9.51
CA ASP A 335 3.64 18.88 -9.42
C ASP A 335 4.76 19.34 -8.46
N ALA A 336 5.79 18.50 -8.22
CA ALA A 336 6.97 18.82 -7.40
C ALA A 336 8.36 18.65 -8.07
N SER A 337 9.18 19.68 -7.86
CA SER A 337 10.65 19.85 -7.95
C SER A 337 11.46 19.43 -9.19
N ALA A 338 11.17 18.31 -9.85
CA ALA A 338 12.10 17.72 -10.84
C ALA A 338 12.44 18.66 -12.02
N GLN A 339 11.52 19.55 -12.39
CA GLN A 339 11.66 20.51 -13.48
C GLN A 339 12.80 21.53 -13.22
N LEU A 340 13.02 21.92 -11.96
CA LEU A 340 14.08 22.88 -11.59
C LEU A 340 15.48 22.29 -11.77
N GLN A 341 15.65 20.97 -11.55
CA GLN A 341 16.94 20.30 -11.79
C GLN A 341 17.21 20.17 -13.29
N PHE A 342 16.21 19.83 -14.09
CA PHE A 342 16.35 19.78 -15.55
C PHE A 342 16.75 21.14 -16.14
N MET A 343 16.16 22.25 -15.66
CA MET A 343 16.55 23.60 -16.07
C MET A 343 18.04 23.88 -15.86
N SER A 344 18.62 23.40 -14.77
CA SER A 344 20.05 23.59 -14.45
C SER A 344 21.01 22.69 -15.24
N ALA A 345 20.51 21.69 -15.98
CA ALA A 345 21.29 20.93 -16.95
C ALA A 345 21.55 21.72 -18.27
N GLY A 346 20.75 22.74 -18.56
CA GLY A 346 20.96 23.65 -19.71
C GLY A 346 20.48 23.14 -21.07
N LEU A 347 19.84 21.96 -21.13
CA LEU A 347 19.31 21.40 -22.38
C LEU A 347 18.08 22.18 -22.89
N SER A 348 17.83 22.08 -24.20
CA SER A 348 16.70 22.75 -24.87
C SER A 348 15.41 21.93 -24.92
N ARG A 349 15.49 20.60 -24.75
CA ARG A 349 14.35 19.67 -24.76
C ARG A 349 14.64 18.41 -23.96
N CYS A 350 13.60 17.71 -23.53
CA CYS A 350 13.76 16.35 -22.98
C CYS A 350 14.18 15.35 -24.08
N ALA A 351 15.02 14.39 -23.72
CA ALA A 351 15.44 13.28 -24.58
C ALA A 351 14.32 12.24 -24.78
N VAL A 352 13.47 12.03 -23.76
CA VAL A 352 12.35 11.08 -23.76
C VAL A 352 11.00 11.78 -23.55
N PRO A 353 9.88 11.23 -24.07
CA PRO A 353 8.53 11.69 -23.75
C PRO A 353 8.32 11.86 -22.25
N THR A 354 7.98 13.09 -21.85
CA THR A 354 7.91 13.49 -20.45
C THR A 354 6.57 14.19 -20.19
N SER A 355 5.97 13.96 -19.02
CA SER A 355 4.67 14.54 -18.62
C SER A 355 4.69 15.11 -17.21
N ILE A 356 3.88 16.14 -16.97
CA ILE A 356 3.64 16.78 -15.66
C ILE A 356 2.15 16.67 -15.32
N HIS A 357 1.83 16.34 -14.06
CA HIS A 357 0.48 16.12 -13.56
C HIS A 357 0.25 17.00 -12.33
N CYS A 358 -0.86 17.75 -12.29
CA CYS A 358 -1.15 18.74 -11.25
C CYS A 358 -2.18 18.21 -10.24
N ASP A 359 -1.75 17.34 -9.34
CA ASP A 359 -2.62 16.54 -8.46
C ASP A 359 -2.28 16.59 -6.96
N HIS A 360 -1.10 17.07 -6.56
CA HIS A 360 -0.70 17.19 -5.15
C HIS A 360 -0.99 18.56 -4.53
N LEU A 361 -1.35 19.57 -5.33
CA LEU A 361 -1.62 20.94 -4.87
C LEU A 361 -3.12 21.31 -4.77
N ILE A 362 -4.02 20.32 -4.80
CA ILE A 362 -5.47 20.54 -4.65
C ILE A 362 -5.94 20.04 -3.27
N GLN A 363 -6.42 20.98 -2.44
CA GLN A 363 -6.84 20.70 -1.06
C GLN A 363 -8.35 20.47 -0.96
N ALA A 364 -8.76 19.29 -0.50
CA ALA A 364 -10.16 18.96 -0.23
C ALA A 364 -10.69 19.71 1.01
N SER A 365 -11.90 20.27 0.93
CA SER A 365 -12.59 20.90 2.06
C SER A 365 -14.11 20.97 1.91
N THR A 366 -14.63 21.30 0.73
CA THR A 366 -16.05 21.64 0.51
C THR A 366 -16.68 21.00 -0.73
N GLY A 367 -15.91 20.25 -1.53
CA GLY A 367 -16.40 19.55 -2.72
C GLY A 367 -15.77 20.06 -4.01
N ALA A 368 -15.70 19.17 -5.01
CA ALA A 368 -14.83 19.24 -6.19
C ALA A 368 -14.58 20.65 -6.76
N ASN A 369 -15.64 21.32 -7.27
CA ASN A 369 -15.49 22.60 -7.96
C ASN A 369 -14.90 23.69 -7.07
N SER A 370 -15.43 23.84 -5.85
CA SER A 370 -14.99 24.85 -4.88
C SER A 370 -13.57 24.61 -4.36
N ASP A 371 -13.16 23.35 -4.29
CA ASP A 371 -11.82 22.95 -3.88
C ASP A 371 -10.80 23.16 -5.01
N LEU A 372 -11.19 22.88 -6.25
CA LEU A 372 -10.36 23.11 -7.44
C LEU A 372 -10.14 24.60 -7.71
N GLU A 373 -11.19 25.42 -7.76
CA GLU A 373 -11.09 26.88 -7.97
C GLU A 373 -10.17 27.55 -6.94
N ARG A 374 -10.37 27.24 -5.66
CA ARG A 374 -9.54 27.73 -4.55
C ARG A 374 -8.08 27.30 -4.68
N SER A 375 -7.85 26.07 -5.13
CA SER A 375 -6.50 25.51 -5.31
C SER A 375 -5.78 26.13 -6.52
N ILE A 376 -6.48 26.38 -7.62
CA ILE A 376 -5.95 27.10 -8.79
C ILE A 376 -5.54 28.53 -8.40
N VAL A 377 -6.38 29.25 -7.65
CA VAL A 377 -6.05 30.62 -7.22
C VAL A 377 -4.87 30.65 -6.24
N SER A 378 -4.86 29.78 -5.23
CA SER A 378 -3.80 29.76 -4.22
C SER A 378 -2.46 29.28 -4.78
N ASN A 379 -2.44 28.28 -5.65
CA ASN A 379 -1.21 27.69 -6.20
C ASN A 379 -0.85 28.16 -7.62
N LYS A 380 -1.53 29.19 -8.15
CA LYS A 380 -1.31 29.75 -9.49
C LYS A 380 0.16 29.97 -9.84
N GLU A 381 0.96 30.46 -8.91
CA GLU A 381 2.40 30.69 -9.10
C GLU A 381 3.20 29.43 -9.45
N VAL A 382 2.83 28.28 -8.88
CA VAL A 382 3.47 26.99 -9.15
C VAL A 382 2.94 26.41 -10.47
N PHE A 383 1.63 26.55 -10.74
CA PHE A 383 1.06 26.12 -12.02
C PHE A 383 1.59 26.95 -13.20
N ASP A 384 1.71 28.27 -13.07
CA ASP A 384 2.33 29.17 -14.06
C ASP A 384 3.79 28.78 -14.35
N PHE A 385 4.54 28.41 -13.31
CA PHE A 385 5.91 27.89 -13.43
C PHE A 385 5.95 26.57 -14.20
N LEU A 386 5.16 25.57 -13.77
CA LEU A 386 5.14 24.24 -14.38
C LEU A 386 4.69 24.29 -15.83
N GLU A 387 3.65 25.07 -16.15
CA GLU A 387 3.14 25.24 -17.52
C GLU A 387 4.17 25.95 -18.42
N SER A 388 4.79 27.03 -17.95
CA SER A 388 5.80 27.76 -18.74
C SER A 388 7.10 26.98 -18.92
N ALA A 389 7.52 26.19 -17.92
CA ALA A 389 8.61 25.22 -18.08
C ALA A 389 8.23 24.12 -19.08
N ALA A 390 7.01 23.60 -19.02
CA ALA A 390 6.57 22.52 -19.90
C ALA A 390 6.51 22.95 -21.37
N ARG A 391 5.91 24.11 -21.65
CA ARG A 391 5.92 24.77 -22.97
C ARG A 391 7.34 24.97 -23.50
N LYS A 392 8.28 25.40 -22.64
CA LYS A 392 9.67 25.65 -23.02
C LYS A 392 10.40 24.40 -23.50
N TYR A 393 10.22 23.26 -22.82
CA TYR A 393 11.03 22.05 -23.00
C TYR A 393 10.34 20.90 -23.76
N GLY A 394 9.10 21.09 -24.22
CA GLY A 394 8.33 20.07 -24.94
C GLY A 394 7.78 18.97 -24.02
N ILE A 395 7.26 19.35 -22.86
CA ILE A 395 6.71 18.43 -21.84
C ILE A 395 5.18 18.48 -21.88
N GLU A 396 4.53 17.32 -21.75
CA GLU A 396 3.08 17.18 -21.72
C GLU A 396 2.51 17.62 -20.35
N PHE A 397 1.93 18.82 -20.29
CA PHE A 397 1.34 19.39 -19.06
C PHE A 397 -0.15 19.04 -18.92
N TRP A 398 -0.50 18.26 -17.89
CA TRP A 398 -1.88 18.02 -17.46
C TRP A 398 -2.24 19.04 -16.38
N GLY A 399 -3.24 19.87 -16.68
CA GLY A 399 -3.67 20.97 -15.82
C GLY A 399 -4.34 20.52 -14.51
N PRO A 400 -4.41 21.39 -13.50
CA PRO A 400 -5.07 21.06 -12.22
C PRO A 400 -6.54 20.70 -12.45
N GLY A 401 -6.96 19.54 -11.93
CA GLY A 401 -8.29 18.96 -12.14
C GLY A 401 -8.35 17.85 -13.20
N SER A 402 -7.30 17.66 -14.00
CA SER A 402 -7.18 16.56 -14.97
C SER A 402 -7.29 15.14 -14.37
N GLY A 403 -6.73 14.93 -13.17
CA GLY A 403 -6.63 13.62 -12.55
C GLY A 403 -5.32 13.39 -11.81
N ILE A 404 -5.27 12.24 -11.14
CA ILE A 404 -4.10 11.77 -10.40
C ILE A 404 -3.14 11.08 -11.38
N ILE A 405 -1.85 11.37 -11.26
CA ILE A 405 -0.77 10.93 -12.16
C ILE A 405 -0.87 9.46 -12.56
N HIS A 406 -1.09 8.56 -11.61
CA HIS A 406 -1.09 7.12 -11.84
C HIS A 406 -2.31 6.63 -12.63
N GLN A 407 -3.46 7.29 -12.47
CA GLN A 407 -4.66 6.99 -13.24
C GLN A 407 -4.52 7.53 -14.67
N ILE A 408 -4.04 8.77 -14.83
CA ILE A 408 -3.76 9.36 -16.14
C ILE A 408 -2.72 8.52 -16.90
N VAL A 409 -1.67 8.04 -16.21
CA VAL A 409 -0.69 7.11 -16.76
C VAL A 409 -1.34 5.80 -17.19
N LEU A 410 -2.17 5.18 -16.35
CA LEU A 410 -2.85 3.94 -16.72
C LEU A 410 -3.72 4.14 -17.96
N GLU A 411 -4.47 5.24 -18.06
CA GLU A 411 -5.42 5.57 -19.14
C GLU A 411 -4.78 6.02 -20.46
N ASN A 412 -3.56 6.59 -20.43
CA ASN A 412 -2.97 7.27 -21.58
C ASN A 412 -1.55 6.82 -21.95
N TYR A 413 -0.74 6.37 -20.99
CA TYR A 413 0.71 6.20 -21.18
C TYR A 413 1.26 4.81 -20.93
N ALA A 414 0.61 4.02 -20.07
CA ALA A 414 1.02 2.66 -19.78
C ALA A 414 0.90 1.79 -21.04
N ALA A 415 1.90 0.95 -21.26
CA ALA A 415 1.94 -0.04 -22.33
C ALA A 415 2.70 -1.30 -21.85
N PRO A 416 2.28 -2.51 -22.28
CA PRO A 416 2.97 -3.74 -21.94
C PRO A 416 4.44 -3.73 -22.35
N GLY A 417 5.35 -4.16 -21.49
CA GLY A 417 6.78 -4.24 -21.80
C GLY A 417 7.54 -2.91 -21.84
N MET A 418 6.89 -1.78 -21.55
CA MET A 418 7.55 -0.47 -21.46
C MET A 418 8.30 -0.29 -20.13
N LEU A 419 9.43 0.41 -20.13
CA LEU A 419 10.16 0.88 -18.94
C LEU A 419 9.93 2.40 -18.74
N MET A 420 9.34 2.78 -17.60
CA MET A 420 9.09 4.18 -17.21
C MET A 420 9.68 4.52 -15.84
N LEU A 421 10.18 5.75 -15.71
CA LEU A 421 10.43 6.39 -14.40
C LEU A 421 9.30 7.34 -14.03
N GLY A 422 8.97 7.42 -12.74
CA GLY A 422 8.07 8.43 -12.22
C GLY A 422 8.53 9.02 -10.89
N THR A 423 8.31 10.31 -10.68
CA THR A 423 8.78 11.03 -9.48
C THR A 423 7.84 10.87 -8.28
N ASP A 424 7.22 9.70 -8.13
CA ASP A 424 6.37 9.33 -7.01
C ASP A 424 6.55 7.84 -6.65
N SER A 425 6.22 7.47 -5.40
CA SER A 425 6.34 6.09 -4.91
C SER A 425 5.36 5.10 -5.57
N HIS A 426 4.18 5.55 -6.01
CA HIS A 426 3.10 4.67 -6.48
C HIS A 426 3.06 4.48 -8.00
N THR A 427 4.08 4.97 -8.70
CA THR A 427 4.34 4.72 -10.13
C THR A 427 4.22 3.24 -10.56
N PRO A 428 4.57 2.23 -9.72
CA PRO A 428 4.27 0.83 -9.99
C PRO A 428 2.82 0.48 -10.36
N ASN A 429 1.83 1.33 -10.07
CA ASN A 429 0.43 1.21 -10.51
C ASN A 429 0.29 0.81 -12.00
N ALA A 430 1.12 1.37 -12.87
CA ALA A 430 1.09 1.09 -14.31
C ALA A 430 1.53 -0.36 -14.68
N GLY A 431 2.18 -1.07 -13.76
CA GLY A 431 2.50 -2.49 -13.89
C GLY A 431 1.25 -3.39 -14.00
N GLY A 432 0.08 -2.90 -13.56
CA GLY A 432 -1.22 -3.54 -13.83
C GLY A 432 -1.60 -3.61 -15.31
N LEU A 433 -0.84 -2.95 -16.20
CA LEU A 433 -0.96 -3.04 -17.66
C LEU A 433 0.30 -3.66 -18.31
N GLY A 434 1.05 -4.47 -17.55
CA GLY A 434 2.22 -5.23 -18.02
C GLY A 434 3.51 -4.41 -18.20
N MET A 435 3.56 -3.24 -17.58
CA MET A 435 4.69 -2.30 -17.62
C MET A 435 5.75 -2.63 -16.54
N LEU A 436 6.99 -2.16 -16.70
CA LEU A 436 7.86 -1.85 -15.55
C LEU A 436 7.87 -0.34 -15.32
N ALA A 437 7.17 0.11 -14.28
CA ALA A 437 7.10 1.51 -13.91
C ALA A 437 7.71 1.69 -12.51
N ILE A 438 8.82 2.42 -12.40
CA ILE A 438 9.62 2.50 -11.18
C ILE A 438 9.55 3.92 -10.58
N GLY A 439 9.24 3.99 -9.28
CA GLY A 439 9.28 5.23 -8.51
C GLY A 439 10.71 5.65 -8.19
N VAL A 440 11.03 6.93 -8.41
CA VAL A 440 12.38 7.50 -8.29
C VAL A 440 12.36 8.96 -7.79
N GLY A 441 13.54 9.51 -7.46
CA GLY A 441 13.70 10.94 -7.21
C GLY A 441 13.65 11.79 -8.48
N GLY A 442 13.56 13.11 -8.34
CA GLY A 442 13.63 14.04 -9.47
C GLY A 442 14.98 14.00 -10.19
N ALA A 443 16.08 13.83 -9.45
CA ALA A 443 17.41 13.68 -10.03
C ALA A 443 17.56 12.43 -10.94
N ASP A 444 16.93 11.31 -10.59
CA ASP A 444 16.90 10.09 -11.43
C ASP A 444 16.03 10.31 -12.69
N ALA A 445 14.90 11.01 -12.55
CA ALA A 445 14.09 11.41 -13.70
C ALA A 445 14.85 12.35 -14.64
N VAL A 446 15.73 13.21 -14.11
CA VAL A 446 16.63 14.06 -14.90
C VAL A 446 17.67 13.26 -15.67
N ASP A 447 18.12 12.08 -15.20
CA ASP A 447 18.96 11.19 -16.03
C ASP A 447 18.23 10.85 -17.33
N ALA A 448 17.00 10.31 -17.24
CA ALA A 448 16.21 9.93 -18.40
C ALA A 448 15.81 11.15 -19.26
N MET A 449 15.45 12.28 -18.66
CA MET A 449 15.15 13.52 -19.40
C MET A 449 16.38 14.08 -20.13
N THR A 450 17.59 13.85 -19.64
CA THR A 450 18.86 14.27 -20.28
C THR A 450 19.42 13.24 -21.27
N GLY A 451 18.87 12.01 -21.30
CA GLY A 451 19.40 10.90 -22.09
C GLY A 451 20.60 10.20 -21.43
N THR A 452 20.91 10.54 -20.17
CA THR A 452 21.93 9.85 -19.36
C THR A 452 21.41 8.46 -18.99
N PRO A 453 22.22 7.39 -19.07
CA PRO A 453 21.80 6.06 -18.64
C PRO A 453 21.42 6.06 -17.15
N TRP A 454 20.19 5.66 -16.84
CA TRP A 454 19.70 5.59 -15.46
C TRP A 454 20.22 4.32 -14.79
N GLU A 455 20.73 4.44 -13.57
CA GLU A 455 21.41 3.36 -12.86
C GLU A 455 20.51 2.68 -11.83
N LEU A 456 20.23 1.39 -12.03
CA LEU A 456 19.42 0.58 -11.10
C LEU A 456 20.21 -0.63 -10.60
N LYS A 457 20.31 -0.81 -9.28
CA LYS A 457 20.80 -2.08 -8.74
C LYS A 457 19.83 -3.21 -9.13
N ALA A 458 20.34 -4.20 -9.84
CA ALA A 458 19.57 -5.30 -10.43
C ALA A 458 18.67 -5.98 -9.37
N PRO A 459 17.34 -5.90 -9.48
CA PRO A 459 16.46 -6.47 -8.46
C PRO A 459 16.51 -8.00 -8.42
N GLN A 460 16.22 -8.57 -7.25
CA GLN A 460 15.70 -9.95 -7.19
C GLN A 460 14.26 -9.98 -7.70
N VAL A 461 13.74 -11.16 -8.05
CA VAL A 461 12.34 -11.32 -8.52
C VAL A 461 11.60 -12.29 -7.61
N VAL A 462 10.54 -11.82 -6.95
CA VAL A 462 9.60 -12.66 -6.19
C VAL A 462 8.45 -13.04 -7.12
N GLY A 463 8.27 -14.34 -7.35
CA GLY A 463 7.15 -14.87 -8.11
C GLY A 463 5.91 -15.01 -7.22
N VAL A 464 4.88 -14.17 -7.41
CA VAL A 464 3.60 -14.34 -6.71
C VAL A 464 2.69 -15.22 -7.56
N HIS A 465 2.54 -16.47 -7.15
CA HIS A 465 1.80 -17.48 -7.89
C HIS A 465 0.31 -17.46 -7.51
N LEU A 466 -0.53 -16.94 -8.39
CA LEU A 466 -1.97 -16.82 -8.17
C LEU A 466 -2.72 -18.03 -8.73
N THR A 467 -3.55 -18.65 -7.89
CA THR A 467 -4.45 -19.76 -8.23
C THR A 467 -5.89 -19.46 -7.79
N GLY A 468 -6.86 -20.27 -8.22
CA GLY A 468 -8.28 -20.06 -7.90
C GLY A 468 -8.87 -18.76 -8.45
N LYS A 469 -9.88 -18.21 -7.75
CA LYS A 469 -10.46 -16.88 -7.99
C LYS A 469 -11.06 -16.26 -6.72
N LEU A 470 -11.01 -14.94 -6.59
CA LEU A 470 -11.76 -14.21 -5.55
C LEU A 470 -13.27 -14.42 -5.72
N SER A 471 -14.04 -14.22 -4.65
CA SER A 471 -15.49 -14.29 -4.71
C SER A 471 -16.19 -13.47 -3.61
N GLY A 472 -17.48 -13.17 -3.82
CA GLY A 472 -18.29 -12.46 -2.84
C GLY A 472 -17.79 -11.03 -2.60
N TRP A 473 -17.27 -10.78 -1.41
CA TRP A 473 -16.78 -9.47 -0.97
C TRP A 473 -15.27 -9.27 -1.15
N ALA A 474 -14.50 -10.31 -1.47
CA ALA A 474 -13.05 -10.20 -1.57
C ALA A 474 -12.63 -9.57 -2.91
N THR A 475 -11.73 -8.59 -2.86
CA THR A 475 -11.40 -7.69 -3.98
C THR A 475 -9.88 -7.64 -4.28
N PRO A 476 -9.45 -6.98 -5.38
CA PRO A 476 -8.02 -6.77 -5.70
C PRO A 476 -7.24 -6.16 -4.55
N LYS A 477 -7.92 -5.33 -3.75
CA LYS A 477 -7.34 -4.66 -2.60
C LYS A 477 -6.98 -5.65 -1.50
N ASP A 478 -7.83 -6.64 -1.24
CA ASP A 478 -7.59 -7.64 -0.20
C ASP A 478 -6.39 -8.53 -0.51
N LEU A 479 -6.15 -8.86 -1.79
CA LEU A 479 -4.94 -9.59 -2.22
C LEU A 479 -3.66 -8.84 -1.81
N ILE A 480 -3.58 -7.54 -2.08
CA ILE A 480 -2.37 -6.75 -1.78
C ILE A 480 -2.27 -6.37 -0.30
N LEU A 481 -3.39 -6.20 0.41
CA LEU A 481 -3.42 -6.05 1.86
C LEU A 481 -2.95 -7.34 2.57
N HIS A 482 -3.34 -8.52 2.08
CA HIS A 482 -2.88 -9.81 2.56
C HIS A 482 -1.38 -10.04 2.26
N LEU A 483 -0.91 -9.68 1.06
CA LEU A 483 0.51 -9.70 0.70
C LEU A 483 1.35 -8.75 1.55
N ALA A 484 0.84 -7.55 1.87
CA ALA A 484 1.50 -6.63 2.78
C ALA A 484 1.66 -7.24 4.19
N GLY A 485 0.65 -7.95 4.70
CA GLY A 485 0.75 -8.69 5.95
C GLY A 485 1.74 -9.86 5.92
N LYS A 486 1.93 -10.52 4.77
CA LYS A 486 2.94 -11.59 4.59
C LYS A 486 4.37 -11.04 4.47
N LEU A 487 4.56 -9.96 3.71
CA LEU A 487 5.88 -9.42 3.38
C LEU A 487 6.40 -8.39 4.38
N THR A 488 5.52 -7.76 5.17
CA THR A 488 5.79 -6.52 5.93
C THR A 488 6.20 -5.33 5.04
N VAL A 489 6.35 -4.14 5.62
CA VAL A 489 6.90 -2.96 4.92
C VAL A 489 8.34 -3.12 4.38
N ARG A 490 8.99 -4.27 4.60
CA ARG A 490 10.38 -4.54 4.19
C ARG A 490 10.55 -5.67 3.15
N GLY A 491 9.63 -6.62 3.01
CA GLY A 491 9.86 -7.89 2.29
C GLY A 491 10.09 -7.79 0.78
N GLY A 492 9.70 -6.67 0.16
CA GLY A 492 9.98 -6.33 -1.23
C GLY A 492 11.27 -5.53 -1.46
N THR A 493 12.00 -5.12 -0.41
CA THR A 493 13.15 -4.20 -0.53
C THR A 493 14.23 -4.74 -1.48
N GLY A 494 14.48 -4.01 -2.58
CA GLY A 494 15.44 -4.43 -3.60
C GLY A 494 14.94 -5.54 -4.53
N ARG A 495 13.64 -5.85 -4.51
CA ARG A 495 12.99 -6.90 -5.31
C ARG A 495 11.93 -6.31 -6.25
N ILE A 496 11.54 -7.06 -7.27
CA ILE A 496 10.33 -6.86 -8.07
C ILE A 496 9.34 -7.96 -7.72
N LEU A 497 8.05 -7.62 -7.57
CA LEU A 497 6.98 -8.61 -7.47
C LEU A 497 6.45 -8.92 -8.86
N GLU A 498 6.65 -10.14 -9.33
CA GLU A 498 6.14 -10.61 -10.63
C GLU A 498 5.02 -11.62 -10.40
N TYR A 499 3.81 -11.28 -10.83
CA TYR A 499 2.62 -12.08 -10.58
C TYR A 499 2.37 -13.03 -11.74
N PHE A 500 2.19 -14.32 -11.47
CA PHE A 500 2.01 -15.35 -12.49
C PHE A 500 0.97 -16.42 -12.07
N GLY A 501 0.71 -17.39 -12.94
CA GLY A 501 -0.25 -18.48 -12.69
C GLY A 501 -1.65 -18.23 -13.27
N PRO A 502 -2.53 -19.25 -13.23
CA PRO A 502 -3.86 -19.18 -13.82
C PRO A 502 -4.74 -18.08 -13.19
N GLY A 503 -4.51 -17.77 -11.91
CA GLY A 503 -5.18 -16.71 -11.18
C GLY A 503 -4.83 -15.30 -11.66
N VAL A 504 -3.91 -15.10 -12.61
CA VAL A 504 -3.69 -13.80 -13.28
C VAL A 504 -4.59 -13.61 -14.51
N TYR A 505 -4.97 -14.69 -15.21
CA TYR A 505 -5.73 -14.58 -16.47
C TYR A 505 -7.23 -14.35 -16.28
N ASN A 506 -7.75 -14.66 -15.09
CA ASN A 506 -9.13 -14.40 -14.70
C ASN A 506 -9.38 -12.93 -14.30
N GLN A 507 -8.51 -11.98 -14.66
CA GLN A 507 -8.41 -10.68 -13.98
C GLN A 507 -8.51 -9.43 -14.88
N SER A 508 -9.14 -8.37 -14.36
CA SER A 508 -9.35 -7.03 -14.95
C SER A 508 -8.03 -6.31 -15.25
N CYS A 509 -8.10 -5.00 -15.54
CA CYS A 509 -7.00 -4.09 -15.29
C CYS A 509 -7.34 -3.03 -14.21
N THR A 510 -8.62 -2.86 -13.88
CA THR A 510 -9.14 -1.67 -13.20
C THR A 510 -9.65 -1.91 -11.76
N GLY A 511 -10.70 -2.74 -11.52
CA GLY A 511 -10.97 -3.31 -10.19
C GLY A 511 -12.43 -3.39 -9.69
N GLU A 512 -12.90 -4.63 -9.41
CA GLU A 512 -14.04 -5.05 -8.53
C GLU A 512 -15.24 -5.77 -9.21
N HIS A 513 -15.47 -7.00 -8.74
CA HIS A 513 -16.17 -8.09 -9.42
C HIS A 513 -17.70 -7.88 -9.57
N PRO A 514 -18.30 -8.20 -10.74
CA PRO A 514 -19.73 -8.43 -10.86
C PRO A 514 -20.12 -9.91 -10.90
N GLN A 515 -21.17 -10.28 -10.17
CA GLN A 515 -21.89 -11.54 -10.37
C GLN A 515 -23.15 -11.32 -11.24
N HIS A 516 -23.58 -12.38 -11.94
CA HIS A 516 -24.83 -12.46 -12.72
C HIS A 516 -24.89 -11.81 -14.13
N ALA A 517 -23.96 -12.17 -15.02
CA ALA A 517 -24.26 -12.25 -16.46
C ALA A 517 -24.41 -13.72 -16.89
N LYS A 518 -25.62 -14.17 -17.27
CA LYS A 518 -25.84 -15.53 -17.77
C LYS A 518 -25.30 -15.68 -19.19
N ALA A 519 -24.26 -16.49 -19.36
CA ALA A 519 -23.63 -16.72 -20.65
C ALA A 519 -24.51 -17.55 -21.60
N GLN A 520 -24.71 -17.05 -22.82
CA GLN A 520 -25.00 -17.86 -24.00
C GLN A 520 -24.18 -17.31 -25.19
N ASN A 521 -23.24 -18.12 -25.68
CA ASN A 521 -22.47 -17.95 -26.93
C ASN A 521 -21.83 -16.59 -27.24
N SER A 522 -20.74 -16.24 -26.55
CA SER A 522 -19.67 -15.38 -27.11
C SER A 522 -18.34 -15.55 -26.37
N LEU A 523 -17.26 -14.99 -26.94
CA LEU A 523 -15.88 -15.00 -26.43
C LEU A 523 -15.68 -14.02 -25.24
N ALA A 524 -16.52 -14.12 -24.21
CA ALA A 524 -16.54 -13.18 -23.08
C ALA A 524 -16.50 -13.90 -21.73
N CYS A 525 -15.34 -13.87 -21.05
CA CYS A 525 -15.20 -14.37 -19.68
C CYS A 525 -15.56 -13.27 -18.65
N PRO A 526 -16.49 -13.52 -17.69
CA PRO A 526 -17.00 -12.51 -16.76
C PRO A 526 -16.60 -12.74 -15.27
N ASP A 527 -15.30 -12.89 -14.98
CA ASP A 527 -14.69 -12.77 -13.64
C ASP A 527 -13.42 -11.89 -13.83
N ARG A 528 -13.17 -10.84 -13.01
CA ARG A 528 -12.11 -9.80 -13.28
C ARG A 528 -11.57 -9.01 -12.03
N ILE A 529 -10.29 -9.13 -11.62
CA ILE A 529 -9.54 -8.30 -10.61
C ILE A 529 -8.72 -7.13 -11.19
N GLY A 530 -8.77 -5.96 -10.57
CA GLY A 530 -7.94 -4.79 -10.89
C GLY A 530 -6.46 -4.94 -10.56
N LEU A 531 -5.65 -5.30 -11.55
CA LEU A 531 -4.21 -5.51 -11.38
C LEU A 531 -3.43 -4.23 -11.03
N ALA A 532 -3.93 -3.04 -11.41
CA ALA A 532 -3.32 -1.77 -11.07
C ALA A 532 -3.29 -1.50 -9.55
N THR A 533 -4.39 -1.76 -8.84
CA THR A 533 -4.49 -1.69 -7.36
C THR A 533 -3.41 -2.52 -6.66
N VAL A 534 -3.17 -3.73 -7.16
CA VAL A 534 -2.17 -4.66 -6.62
C VAL A 534 -0.76 -4.17 -6.88
N ALA A 535 -0.49 -3.67 -8.10
CA ALA A 535 0.82 -3.13 -8.45
C ALA A 535 1.14 -1.82 -7.70
N ASN A 536 0.14 -0.95 -7.49
CA ASN A 536 0.22 0.30 -6.73
C ASN A 536 0.76 0.08 -5.32
N MET A 537 0.14 -0.84 -4.56
CA MET A 537 0.52 -1.11 -3.17
C MET A 537 1.72 -2.04 -3.00
N GLY A 538 2.28 -2.58 -4.09
CA GLY A 538 3.62 -3.18 -4.07
C GLY A 538 4.71 -2.20 -3.56
N ALA A 539 4.50 -0.89 -3.72
CA ALA A 539 5.36 0.14 -3.14
C ALA A 539 5.44 0.08 -1.60
N GLU A 540 4.39 -0.41 -0.92
CA GLU A 540 4.28 -0.37 0.55
C GLU A 540 4.99 -1.53 1.25
N VAL A 541 5.36 -2.57 0.51
CA VAL A 541 6.28 -3.62 0.97
C VAL A 541 7.74 -3.32 0.61
N GLY A 542 8.01 -2.12 0.07
CA GLY A 542 9.34 -1.69 -0.36
C GLY A 542 9.79 -2.19 -1.74
N ALA A 543 8.89 -2.76 -2.55
CA ALA A 543 9.23 -3.29 -3.87
C ALA A 543 9.73 -2.18 -4.82
N THR A 544 10.74 -2.51 -5.64
CA THR A 544 11.24 -1.62 -6.70
C THR A 544 10.14 -1.30 -7.71
N THR A 545 9.36 -2.32 -8.08
CA THR A 545 8.06 -2.21 -8.78
C THR A 545 7.31 -3.55 -8.70
N SER A 546 6.16 -3.64 -9.35
CA SER A 546 5.31 -4.84 -9.46
C SER A 546 4.78 -4.95 -10.88
N THR A 547 4.65 -6.16 -11.44
CA THR A 547 4.20 -6.35 -12.84
C THR A 547 3.49 -7.67 -13.08
N PHE A 548 2.75 -7.73 -14.20
CA PHE A 548 1.88 -8.84 -14.62
C PHE A 548 2.13 -9.18 -16.10
N PRO A 549 2.06 -10.46 -16.52
CA PRO A 549 2.09 -10.85 -17.94
C PRO A 549 0.92 -10.25 -18.71
N TYR A 550 1.13 -10.00 -20.01
CA TYR A 550 0.11 -9.38 -20.85
C TYR A 550 -1.12 -10.28 -21.03
N THR A 551 -2.31 -9.78 -20.66
CA THR A 551 -3.57 -10.54 -20.70
C THR A 551 -4.56 -10.01 -21.75
N PRO A 552 -5.58 -10.81 -22.15
CA PRO A 552 -6.68 -10.33 -22.98
C PRO A 552 -7.47 -9.16 -22.37
N ASN A 553 -7.43 -8.96 -21.06
CA ASN A 553 -8.10 -7.85 -20.40
C ASN A 553 -7.26 -6.57 -20.46
N MET A 554 -5.92 -6.66 -20.46
CA MET A 554 -5.05 -5.53 -20.84
C MET A 554 -5.31 -5.09 -22.29
N ARG A 555 -5.50 -6.05 -23.21
CA ARG A 555 -5.94 -5.76 -24.59
C ARG A 555 -7.29 -5.04 -24.62
N ALA A 556 -8.26 -5.47 -23.82
CA ALA A 556 -9.58 -4.86 -23.75
C ALA A 556 -9.54 -3.42 -23.21
N TYR A 557 -8.79 -3.18 -22.13
CA TYR A 557 -8.61 -1.85 -21.53
C TYR A 557 -7.85 -0.89 -22.47
N LEU A 558 -6.81 -1.35 -23.16
CA LEU A 558 -6.13 -0.58 -24.21
C LEU A 558 -7.12 -0.17 -25.33
N ASN A 559 -7.96 -1.09 -25.81
CA ASN A 559 -8.98 -0.76 -26.82
C ASN A 559 -10.01 0.26 -26.31
N ALA A 560 -10.56 0.08 -25.10
CA ALA A 560 -11.57 0.97 -24.52
C ALA A 560 -11.04 2.39 -24.25
N THR A 561 -9.74 2.54 -23.99
CA THR A 561 -9.05 3.83 -23.80
C THR A 561 -8.47 4.42 -25.11
N GLY A 562 -8.84 3.87 -26.27
CA GLY A 562 -8.44 4.38 -27.60
C GLY A 562 -7.03 4.00 -28.06
N ARG A 563 -6.35 3.08 -27.36
CA ARG A 563 -4.98 2.61 -27.63
C ARG A 563 -4.95 1.29 -28.41
N GLY A 564 -5.90 1.08 -29.32
CA GLY A 564 -5.94 -0.06 -30.24
C GLY A 564 -4.64 -0.33 -31.01
N PRO A 565 -3.86 0.68 -31.46
CA PRO A 565 -2.55 0.47 -32.06
C PRO A 565 -1.54 -0.20 -31.09
N VAL A 566 -1.51 0.22 -29.83
CA VAL A 566 -0.65 -0.37 -28.78
C VAL A 566 -1.04 -1.82 -28.54
N ALA A 567 -2.34 -2.12 -28.46
CA ALA A 567 -2.85 -3.48 -28.28
C ALA A 567 -2.40 -4.42 -29.42
N ARG A 568 -2.49 -3.97 -30.68
CA ARG A 568 -2.04 -4.74 -31.85
C ARG A 568 -0.52 -4.96 -31.87
N ALA A 569 0.26 -3.98 -31.43
CA ALA A 569 1.71 -4.11 -31.33
C ALA A 569 2.12 -5.04 -30.17
N ALA A 570 1.45 -4.94 -29.03
CA ALA A 570 1.62 -5.84 -27.88
C ALA A 570 1.26 -7.29 -28.25
N ASP A 571 0.19 -7.52 -29.01
CA ASP A 571 -0.17 -8.85 -29.51
C ASP A 571 0.95 -9.48 -30.35
N GLN A 572 1.63 -8.70 -31.20
CA GLN A 572 2.77 -9.17 -32.01
C GLN A 572 4.02 -9.45 -31.16
N ALA A 573 4.25 -8.69 -30.09
CA ALA A 573 5.34 -8.93 -29.15
C ALA A 573 5.08 -10.13 -28.23
N ALA A 574 3.84 -10.30 -27.77
CA ALA A 574 3.40 -11.45 -26.98
C ALA A 574 3.50 -12.76 -27.79
N ALA A 575 3.14 -12.75 -29.08
CA ALA A 575 3.31 -13.89 -29.98
C ALA A 575 4.79 -14.31 -30.19
N GLN A 576 5.75 -13.43 -29.87
CA GLN A 576 7.19 -13.70 -29.87
C GLN A 576 7.74 -14.01 -28.46
N GLY A 577 6.87 -14.17 -27.46
CA GLY A 577 7.25 -14.49 -26.09
C GLY A 577 7.87 -13.33 -25.29
N PHE A 578 7.72 -12.08 -25.73
CA PHE A 578 8.29 -10.92 -25.03
C PHE A 578 7.54 -10.57 -23.73
N LEU A 579 6.20 -10.62 -23.77
CA LEU A 579 5.31 -10.06 -22.73
C LEU A 579 4.80 -11.08 -21.68
N SER A 580 5.60 -12.11 -21.41
CA SER A 580 5.38 -13.10 -20.35
C SER A 580 6.73 -13.67 -19.90
N ALA A 581 6.82 -14.33 -18.74
CA ALA A 581 8.02 -15.07 -18.36
C ALA A 581 8.34 -16.20 -19.36
N ASP A 582 9.59 -16.67 -19.41
CA ASP A 582 9.93 -17.90 -20.12
C ASP A 582 9.48 -19.14 -19.34
N GLU A 583 9.21 -20.24 -20.06
CA GLU A 583 9.00 -21.54 -19.44
C GLU A 583 10.26 -21.96 -18.66
N GLY A 584 10.10 -22.32 -17.39
CA GLY A 584 11.22 -22.60 -16.49
C GLY A 584 11.98 -21.37 -15.99
N ALA A 585 11.42 -20.15 -16.09
CA ALA A 585 12.02 -18.96 -15.45
C ALA A 585 12.05 -19.11 -13.92
N GLU A 586 13.25 -18.92 -13.34
CA GLU A 586 13.48 -19.08 -11.90
C GLU A 586 13.21 -17.76 -11.14
N TYR A 587 12.46 -17.83 -10.05
CA TYR A 587 12.26 -16.72 -9.11
C TYR A 587 13.19 -16.87 -7.90
N ASP A 588 13.66 -15.76 -7.30
CA ASP A 588 14.50 -15.81 -6.08
C ASP A 588 13.69 -16.28 -4.86
N GLU A 589 12.37 -16.11 -4.89
CA GLU A 589 11.39 -16.52 -3.90
C GLU A 589 10.04 -16.73 -4.60
N VAL A 590 9.23 -17.70 -4.17
CA VAL A 590 7.87 -17.91 -4.69
C VAL A 590 6.86 -17.85 -3.55
N ILE A 591 5.76 -17.14 -3.77
CA ILE A 591 4.66 -16.98 -2.82
C ILE A 591 3.36 -17.46 -3.48
N ASP A 592 2.93 -18.67 -3.15
CA ASP A 592 1.63 -19.21 -3.57
C ASP A 592 0.47 -18.53 -2.82
N ILE A 593 -0.54 -18.11 -3.58
CA ILE A 593 -1.81 -17.60 -3.06
C ILE A 593 -2.96 -18.22 -3.87
N ASN A 594 -3.83 -18.95 -3.17
CA ASN A 594 -5.15 -19.31 -3.69
C ASN A 594 -6.12 -18.16 -3.42
N LEU A 595 -6.57 -17.50 -4.48
CA LEU A 595 -7.53 -16.39 -4.42
C LEU A 595 -8.89 -16.83 -3.86
N SER A 596 -9.24 -18.12 -3.93
CA SER A 596 -10.50 -18.63 -3.36
C SER A 596 -10.48 -18.81 -1.84
N ASP A 597 -9.30 -18.72 -1.21
CA ASP A 597 -9.15 -18.78 0.26
C ASP A 597 -9.04 -17.38 0.89
N LEU A 598 -9.08 -16.31 0.09
CA LEU A 598 -9.02 -14.93 0.56
C LEU A 598 -10.40 -14.40 0.98
N GLU A 599 -10.48 -13.88 2.20
CA GLU A 599 -11.60 -13.05 2.67
C GLU A 599 -11.23 -11.56 2.67
N PRO A 600 -12.20 -10.63 2.79
CA PRO A 600 -11.90 -9.21 2.89
C PRO A 600 -10.97 -8.91 4.07
N THR A 601 -10.06 -7.95 3.91
CA THR A 601 -8.96 -7.69 4.84
C THR A 601 -8.84 -6.19 5.13
N ILE A 602 -8.54 -5.84 6.38
CA ILE A 602 -8.34 -4.47 6.83
C ILE A 602 -6.94 -4.34 7.45
N ASN A 603 -6.15 -3.35 7.01
CA ASN A 603 -4.79 -3.12 7.53
C ASN A 603 -4.68 -1.80 8.28
N GLY A 604 -4.12 -1.81 9.49
CA GLY A 604 -3.89 -0.59 10.28
C GLY A 604 -3.90 -0.81 11.79
N PRO A 605 -3.82 0.26 12.60
CA PRO A 605 -4.16 1.65 12.26
C PRO A 605 -3.01 2.57 11.83
N PHE A 606 -1.75 2.15 11.95
CA PHE A 606 -0.57 3.04 11.79
C PHE A 606 0.51 2.54 10.81
N THR A 607 0.29 1.41 10.16
CA THR A 607 1.22 0.78 9.21
C THR A 607 0.42 -0.06 8.19
N PRO A 608 0.84 -0.13 6.90
CA PRO A 608 0.04 -0.76 5.85
C PRO A 608 0.15 -2.30 5.85
N ASP A 609 0.95 -2.89 6.73
CA ASP A 609 1.20 -4.33 6.86
C ASP A 609 0.56 -4.99 8.09
N LEU A 610 -0.09 -4.24 9.00
CA LEU A 610 -0.83 -4.82 10.13
C LEU A 610 -2.18 -5.38 9.66
N ALA A 611 -2.13 -6.50 8.94
CA ALA A 611 -3.26 -7.08 8.22
C ALA A 611 -4.17 -7.92 9.12
N THR A 612 -5.46 -7.60 9.14
CA THR A 612 -6.49 -8.30 9.92
C THR A 612 -7.65 -8.73 9.00
N PRO A 613 -7.93 -10.03 8.87
CA PRO A 613 -9.11 -10.51 8.13
C PRO A 613 -10.41 -9.99 8.75
N LEU A 614 -11.40 -9.66 7.92
CA LEU A 614 -12.66 -9.03 8.33
C LEU A 614 -13.44 -9.88 9.35
N SER A 615 -13.41 -11.22 9.22
CA SER A 615 -13.96 -12.16 10.20
C SER A 615 -13.45 -11.97 11.64
N LYS A 616 -12.24 -11.39 11.80
CA LYS A 616 -11.55 -11.18 13.08
C LYS A 616 -11.50 -9.71 13.51
N PHE A 617 -11.58 -8.77 12.57
CA PHE A 617 -11.38 -7.34 12.83
C PHE A 617 -12.30 -6.79 13.92
N GLY A 618 -13.59 -7.16 13.90
CA GLY A 618 -14.55 -6.76 14.92
C GLY A 618 -14.35 -7.34 16.33
N ALA A 619 -13.44 -8.32 16.49
CA ALA A 619 -12.95 -8.79 17.79
C ALA A 619 -11.65 -8.05 18.17
N PHE A 620 -10.72 -7.89 17.22
CA PHE A 620 -9.46 -7.17 17.40
C PHE A 620 -9.68 -5.72 17.87
N VAL A 621 -10.63 -4.98 17.29
CA VAL A 621 -11.02 -3.62 17.72
C VAL A 621 -11.40 -3.57 19.21
N LYS A 622 -12.07 -4.62 19.71
CA LYS A 622 -12.53 -4.72 21.12
C LYS A 622 -11.39 -5.13 22.06
N GLU A 623 -10.52 -6.03 21.61
CA GLU A 623 -9.31 -6.45 22.32
C GLU A 623 -8.34 -5.28 22.55
N GLN A 624 -8.13 -4.45 21.51
CA GLN A 624 -7.29 -3.25 21.59
C GLN A 624 -7.95 -2.09 22.36
N GLY A 625 -9.19 -2.24 22.82
CA GLY A 625 -9.92 -1.21 23.58
C GLY A 625 -10.28 0.04 22.77
N TRP A 626 -10.26 -0.03 21.44
CA TRP A 626 -10.53 1.13 20.58
C TRP A 626 -12.01 1.51 20.57
N LYS A 627 -12.28 2.79 20.26
CA LYS A 627 -13.64 3.25 19.96
C LYS A 627 -14.13 2.51 18.73
N ASP A 628 -15.27 1.82 18.86
CA ASP A 628 -15.94 1.13 17.74
C ASP A 628 -16.50 2.11 16.68
N GLU A 629 -16.52 3.42 16.96
CA GLU A 629 -16.98 4.46 16.04
C GLU A 629 -15.82 5.08 15.26
N PHE A 630 -15.99 5.23 13.95
CA PHE A 630 -15.07 5.95 13.07
C PHE A 630 -15.71 7.23 12.53
N SER A 631 -14.89 8.23 12.17
CA SER A 631 -15.33 9.61 11.93
C SER A 631 -15.33 10.05 10.47
N ALA A 632 -14.79 9.24 9.55
CA ALA A 632 -14.94 9.43 8.09
C ALA A 632 -14.62 8.14 7.32
N GLY A 633 -15.37 7.88 6.25
CA GLY A 633 -15.03 6.90 5.22
C GLY A 633 -14.55 7.62 3.95
N LEU A 634 -13.42 7.22 3.38
CA LEU A 634 -12.86 7.87 2.18
C LEU A 634 -12.54 6.83 1.11
N ILE A 635 -13.08 6.99 -0.09
CA ILE A 635 -12.84 6.10 -1.24
C ILE A 635 -12.24 6.84 -2.42
N GLY A 636 -11.60 6.09 -3.31
CA GLY A 636 -10.93 6.64 -4.48
C GLY A 636 -9.42 6.79 -4.29
N SER A 637 -8.88 7.89 -4.83
CA SER A 637 -7.45 8.12 -5.03
C SER A 637 -6.77 7.06 -5.93
N CYS A 638 -5.45 7.15 -6.15
CA CYS A 638 -4.74 6.39 -7.19
C CYS A 638 -4.86 4.85 -7.10
N THR A 639 -5.28 4.30 -5.96
CA THR A 639 -5.29 2.85 -5.70
C THR A 639 -6.62 2.17 -6.05
N ASN A 640 -7.75 2.87 -5.91
CA ASN A 640 -9.10 2.30 -5.97
C ASN A 640 -10.13 3.35 -6.45
N SER A 641 -9.89 3.95 -7.62
CA SER A 641 -10.73 4.99 -8.24
C SER A 641 -11.09 4.72 -9.69
N SER A 642 -11.06 3.46 -10.12
CA SER A 642 -11.49 3.08 -11.46
C SER A 642 -13.01 3.14 -11.64
N TYR A 643 -13.48 3.02 -12.88
CA TYR A 643 -14.91 2.89 -13.18
C TYR A 643 -15.53 1.62 -12.55
N GLU A 644 -14.74 0.55 -12.42
CA GLU A 644 -15.16 -0.72 -11.82
C GLU A 644 -15.29 -0.60 -10.29
N ASP A 645 -14.37 0.11 -9.61
CA ASP A 645 -14.47 0.42 -8.17
C ASP A 645 -15.73 1.25 -7.91
N MET A 646 -15.91 2.31 -8.70
CA MET A 646 -16.95 3.32 -8.52
C MET A 646 -18.35 2.79 -8.83
N THR A 647 -18.49 1.89 -9.81
CA THR A 647 -19.76 1.21 -10.09
C THR A 647 -20.11 0.16 -9.03
N SER A 648 -19.11 -0.54 -8.48
CA SER A 648 -19.29 -1.48 -7.36
C SER A 648 -19.78 -0.77 -6.09
N VAL A 649 -19.17 0.36 -5.75
CA VAL A 649 -19.61 1.26 -4.67
C VAL A 649 -21.03 1.78 -4.92
N ALA A 650 -21.35 2.20 -6.15
CA ALA A 650 -22.68 2.68 -6.50
C ALA A 650 -23.76 1.59 -6.42
N ASP A 651 -23.41 0.31 -6.55
CA ASP A 651 -24.35 -0.79 -6.26
C ASP A 651 -24.71 -0.84 -4.78
N LEU A 652 -23.73 -0.83 -3.88
CA LEU A 652 -23.97 -0.80 -2.44
C LEU A 652 -24.78 0.44 -2.01
N ALA A 653 -24.48 1.60 -2.60
CA ALA A 653 -25.26 2.82 -2.40
C ALA A 653 -26.71 2.67 -2.87
N ARG A 654 -26.96 2.03 -4.03
CA ARG A 654 -28.33 1.69 -4.48
C ARG A 654 -29.03 0.75 -3.51
N GLN A 655 -28.37 -0.34 -3.08
CA GLN A 655 -28.94 -1.31 -2.13
C GLN A 655 -29.38 -0.62 -0.83
N ALA A 656 -28.49 0.17 -0.21
CA ALA A 656 -28.78 0.90 1.01
C ALA A 656 -29.88 1.96 0.83
N LYS A 657 -29.85 2.71 -0.28
CA LYS A 657 -30.87 3.72 -0.60
C LYS A 657 -32.27 3.11 -0.79
N SER A 658 -32.36 1.91 -1.39
CA SER A 658 -33.61 1.15 -1.48
C SER A 658 -34.15 0.70 -0.13
N ALA A 659 -33.30 0.58 0.90
CA ALA A 659 -33.70 0.35 2.29
C ALA A 659 -33.88 1.64 3.12
N GLY A 660 -33.87 2.82 2.47
CA GLY A 660 -34.03 4.11 3.14
C GLY A 660 -32.83 4.58 3.96
N LEU A 661 -31.64 3.98 3.75
CA LEU A 661 -30.42 4.30 4.49
C LEU A 661 -29.59 5.40 3.79
N THR A 662 -28.97 6.24 4.61
CA THR A 662 -27.85 7.13 4.26
C THR A 662 -26.63 6.73 5.08
N THR A 663 -25.44 7.22 4.71
CA THR A 663 -24.24 7.02 5.54
C THR A 663 -24.42 7.63 6.94
N LYS A 664 -23.74 7.04 7.94
CA LYS A 664 -23.74 7.49 9.34
C LYS A 664 -22.56 8.39 9.68
N VAL A 665 -21.56 8.40 8.79
CA VAL A 665 -20.32 9.16 8.88
C VAL A 665 -20.15 10.00 7.60
N PRO A 666 -19.35 11.09 7.65
CA PRO A 666 -18.85 11.74 6.44
C PRO A 666 -18.24 10.71 5.48
N PHE A 667 -18.75 10.68 4.25
CA PHE A 667 -18.33 9.74 3.22
C PHE A 667 -17.81 10.53 2.01
N LEU A 668 -16.54 10.35 1.66
CA LEU A 668 -15.83 11.18 0.70
C LEU A 668 -15.34 10.32 -0.48
N CYS A 669 -15.49 10.81 -1.71
CA CYS A 669 -15.21 10.06 -2.92
C CYS A 669 -14.33 10.86 -3.89
N THR A 670 -13.15 10.33 -4.23
CA THR A 670 -12.19 10.96 -5.16
C THR A 670 -12.11 10.18 -6.48
N PRO A 671 -12.63 10.71 -7.61
CA PRO A 671 -12.41 10.14 -8.93
C PRO A 671 -10.92 10.18 -9.31
N GLY A 672 -10.43 9.16 -10.01
CA GLY A 672 -9.01 9.07 -10.37
C GLY A 672 -8.60 10.03 -11.48
N SER A 673 -9.51 10.35 -12.41
CA SER A 673 -9.29 11.29 -13.50
C SER A 673 -10.57 11.99 -13.93
N GLU A 674 -10.42 13.06 -14.70
CA GLU A 674 -11.52 13.77 -15.36
C GLU A 674 -12.30 12.85 -16.33
N GLN A 675 -11.61 11.91 -16.97
CA GLN A 675 -12.23 10.85 -17.76
C GLN A 675 -13.12 9.94 -16.89
N ILE A 676 -12.66 9.52 -15.71
CA ILE A 676 -13.49 8.75 -14.77
C ILE A 676 -14.68 9.59 -14.28
N ARG A 677 -14.45 10.84 -13.81
CA ARG A 677 -15.51 11.73 -13.31
C ARG A 677 -16.62 11.95 -14.34
N ALA A 678 -16.27 12.31 -15.57
CA ALA A 678 -17.23 12.55 -16.64
C ALA A 678 -17.94 11.27 -17.12
N THR A 679 -17.34 10.09 -16.91
CA THR A 679 -17.99 8.79 -17.16
C THR A 679 -18.95 8.42 -16.01
N MET A 680 -18.55 8.64 -14.76
CA MET A 680 -19.37 8.46 -13.56
C MET A 680 -20.65 9.32 -13.60
N GLU A 681 -20.55 10.58 -14.03
CA GLU A 681 -21.70 11.48 -14.13
C GLU A 681 -22.69 11.05 -15.21
N ARG A 682 -22.19 10.73 -16.43
CA ARG A 682 -23.00 10.21 -17.53
C ARG A 682 -23.78 8.95 -17.11
N ASP A 683 -23.13 8.07 -16.36
CA ASP A 683 -23.69 6.77 -15.97
C ASP A 683 -24.41 6.81 -14.60
N ASN A 684 -24.68 8.02 -14.06
CA ASN A 684 -25.42 8.27 -12.81
C ASN A 684 -24.78 7.64 -11.55
N VAL A 685 -23.47 7.36 -11.59
CA VAL A 685 -22.69 6.92 -10.42
C VAL A 685 -22.60 8.08 -9.41
N THR A 686 -22.19 9.27 -9.85
CA THR A 686 -22.07 10.48 -9.01
C THR A 686 -23.35 10.77 -8.22
N SER A 687 -24.49 10.89 -8.91
CA SER A 687 -25.81 11.18 -8.31
C SER A 687 -26.37 10.04 -7.45
N THR A 688 -25.87 8.80 -7.64
CA THR A 688 -26.14 7.68 -6.75
C THR A 688 -25.41 7.84 -5.42
N LEU A 689 -24.14 8.22 -5.44
CA LEU A 689 -23.31 8.40 -4.23
C LEU A 689 -23.72 9.64 -3.43
N GLU A 690 -23.86 10.80 -4.09
CA GLU A 690 -24.42 12.02 -3.47
C GLU A 690 -25.81 11.73 -2.88
N GLY A 691 -26.59 10.91 -3.59
CA GLY A 691 -27.91 10.45 -3.21
C GLY A 691 -27.99 9.55 -1.96
N VAL A 692 -26.87 9.22 -1.31
CA VAL A 692 -26.80 8.56 0.01
C VAL A 692 -25.98 9.37 1.05
N GLY A 693 -25.55 10.57 0.70
CA GLY A 693 -24.77 11.47 1.56
C GLY A 693 -23.26 11.54 1.26
N ALA A 694 -22.78 11.00 0.14
CA ALA A 694 -21.38 11.13 -0.24
C ALA A 694 -21.04 12.56 -0.73
N MET A 695 -19.84 13.02 -0.44
CA MET A 695 -19.23 14.21 -1.04
C MET A 695 -18.23 13.79 -2.11
N VAL A 696 -18.43 14.21 -3.36
CA VAL A 696 -17.45 14.01 -4.43
C VAL A 696 -16.40 15.12 -4.41
N LEU A 697 -15.14 14.71 -4.35
CA LEU A 697 -13.96 15.57 -4.31
C LEU A 697 -13.38 15.78 -5.71
N ALA A 698 -12.45 16.72 -5.84
CA ALA A 698 -11.74 16.97 -7.09
C ALA A 698 -10.86 15.77 -7.48
N ASN A 699 -10.55 15.66 -8.78
CA ASN A 699 -9.75 14.58 -9.38
C ASN A 699 -8.25 14.72 -8.99
N ALA A 700 -7.91 14.54 -7.71
CA ALA A 700 -6.61 14.90 -7.14
C ALA A 700 -6.27 14.07 -5.90
N CYS A 701 -5.00 14.07 -5.47
CA CYS A 701 -4.51 13.23 -4.37
C CYS A 701 -5.19 13.53 -3.02
N GLY A 702 -5.45 14.81 -2.72
CA GLY A 702 -6.30 15.24 -1.61
C GLY A 702 -5.99 14.56 -0.25
N PRO A 703 -6.99 13.95 0.43
CA PRO A 703 -6.80 13.27 1.71
C PRO A 703 -5.79 12.10 1.73
N CYS A 704 -5.33 11.57 0.59
CA CYS A 704 -4.31 10.52 0.55
C CYS A 704 -2.89 11.04 0.88
N ILE A 705 -2.67 12.35 0.76
CA ILE A 705 -1.37 13.01 0.96
C ILE A 705 -1.39 14.08 2.07
N GLY A 706 -2.49 14.18 2.82
CA GLY A 706 -2.69 15.22 3.84
C GLY A 706 -3.29 16.53 3.30
N GLN A 707 -3.66 16.58 2.01
CA GLN A 707 -4.35 17.73 1.41
C GLN A 707 -5.86 17.68 1.69
N TRP A 708 -6.20 17.64 2.96
CA TRP A 708 -7.56 17.68 3.48
C TRP A 708 -7.64 18.71 4.60
N LYS A 709 -8.45 19.76 4.42
CA LYS A 709 -8.74 20.69 5.50
C LYS A 709 -9.76 20.04 6.45
N ARG A 710 -9.25 19.46 7.53
CA ARG A 710 -10.04 18.76 8.53
C ARG A 710 -10.03 19.46 9.88
N ASP A 711 -11.06 20.26 10.13
CA ASP A 711 -11.19 21.03 11.39
C ASP A 711 -12.00 20.27 12.48
N ASP A 712 -12.69 19.17 12.15
CA ASP A 712 -13.70 18.53 13.02
C ASP A 712 -13.17 17.59 14.09
N LYS A 713 -11.96 17.04 13.90
CA LYS A 713 -11.32 16.02 14.77
C LYS A 713 -9.87 16.37 15.11
N LYS A 714 -9.52 17.66 15.04
CA LYS A 714 -8.17 18.12 15.36
C LYS A 714 -7.83 17.82 16.82
N ASP A 715 -6.65 17.24 17.04
CA ASP A 715 -6.12 16.90 18.38
C ASP A 715 -7.01 15.93 19.21
N GLU A 716 -7.87 15.13 18.54
CA GLU A 716 -8.73 14.12 19.16
C GLU A 716 -8.37 12.67 18.75
N ASP A 717 -8.60 11.70 19.64
CA ASP A 717 -8.58 10.26 19.29
C ASP A 717 -9.78 9.88 18.41
N ASN A 718 -9.54 9.53 17.14
CA ASN A 718 -10.56 9.06 16.21
C ASN A 718 -10.03 7.97 15.25
N ALA A 719 -10.94 7.24 14.60
CA ALA A 719 -10.63 6.35 13.50
C ALA A 719 -11.15 6.89 12.15
N ILE A 720 -10.52 6.53 11.05
CA ILE A 720 -11.03 6.65 9.67
C ILE A 720 -10.82 5.34 8.91
N LEU A 721 -11.65 5.11 7.90
CA LEU A 721 -11.53 3.98 6.96
C LEU A 721 -11.26 4.55 5.57
N THR A 722 -10.20 4.09 4.90
CA THR A 722 -9.79 4.60 3.58
C THR A 722 -9.50 3.51 2.56
N SER A 723 -9.87 3.74 1.29
CA SER A 723 -9.45 2.86 0.18
C SER A 723 -8.07 3.24 -0.38
N PHE A 724 -7.26 3.97 0.38
CA PHE A 724 -5.93 4.42 -0.01
C PHE A 724 -4.88 3.33 0.24
N ASN A 725 -3.61 3.73 0.23
CA ASN A 725 -2.42 2.87 0.38
C ASN A 725 -1.57 3.14 1.63
N ARG A 726 -1.67 4.35 2.24
CA ARG A 726 -0.88 4.74 3.43
C ARG A 726 -1.73 5.24 4.59
N ASN A 727 -1.39 4.73 5.78
CA ASN A 727 -2.04 4.99 7.06
C ASN A 727 -1.04 5.39 8.18
N PHE A 728 0.15 5.89 7.84
CA PHE A 728 1.09 6.40 8.85
C PHE A 728 0.47 7.56 9.67
N LYS A 729 0.88 7.73 10.93
CA LYS A 729 0.35 8.78 11.82
C LYS A 729 0.38 10.17 11.16
N ALA A 730 -0.69 10.95 11.34
CA ALA A 730 -0.89 12.28 10.75
C ALA A 730 -0.92 12.35 9.21
N ARG A 731 -0.88 11.23 8.47
CA ARG A 731 -0.78 11.23 7.00
C ARG A 731 -1.95 11.88 6.27
N ASN A 732 -3.17 11.73 6.78
CA ASN A 732 -4.39 12.04 6.02
C ASN A 732 -5.04 13.38 6.37
N ASP A 733 -4.92 13.80 7.63
CA ASP A 733 -5.55 15.01 8.20
C ASP A 733 -4.62 15.81 9.14
N GLY A 734 -3.33 15.44 9.23
CA GLY A 734 -2.37 16.09 10.13
C GLY A 734 -2.48 15.69 11.61
N ASN A 735 -3.51 14.94 12.01
CA ASN A 735 -3.69 14.54 13.41
C ASN A 735 -2.87 13.29 13.76
N ARG A 736 -2.00 13.40 14.78
CA ARG A 736 -1.15 12.29 15.25
C ARG A 736 -1.94 11.18 15.97
N LEU A 737 -3.19 11.46 16.34
CA LEU A 737 -4.11 10.56 17.04
C LEU A 737 -5.09 9.83 16.11
N THR A 738 -5.25 10.28 14.84
CA THR A 738 -6.09 9.60 13.85
C THR A 738 -5.54 8.20 13.53
N MET A 739 -6.32 7.17 13.86
CA MET A 739 -6.14 5.80 13.38
C MET A 739 -6.69 5.66 11.95
N ASN A 740 -5.89 5.21 10.98
CA ASN A 740 -6.37 4.97 9.61
C ASN A 740 -6.33 3.47 9.27
N PHE A 741 -7.48 2.93 8.91
CA PHE A 741 -7.65 1.56 8.46
C PHE A 741 -7.80 1.51 6.93
N LEU A 742 -6.91 0.76 6.27
CA LEU A 742 -6.91 0.54 4.83
C LEU A 742 -7.80 -0.65 4.48
N ALA A 743 -8.71 -0.48 3.51
CA ALA A 743 -9.67 -1.51 3.08
C ALA A 743 -10.00 -1.38 1.57
N SER A 744 -10.85 -2.27 1.06
CA SER A 744 -11.47 -2.11 -0.28
C SER A 744 -12.49 -0.95 -0.27
N PRO A 745 -12.69 -0.23 -1.40
CA PRO A 745 -13.68 0.84 -1.49
C PRO A 745 -15.10 0.34 -1.17
N THR A 746 -15.45 -0.87 -1.57
CA THR A 746 -16.72 -1.51 -1.25
C THR A 746 -16.89 -1.81 0.25
N LEU A 747 -15.83 -2.24 0.94
CA LEU A 747 -15.86 -2.44 2.40
C LEU A 747 -15.96 -1.11 3.16
N VAL A 748 -15.18 -0.09 2.80
CA VAL A 748 -15.29 1.28 3.36
C VAL A 748 -16.72 1.81 3.20
N THR A 749 -17.32 1.60 2.03
CA THR A 749 -18.69 2.03 1.71
C THR A 749 -19.72 1.33 2.59
N ALA A 750 -19.69 0.00 2.67
CA ALA A 750 -20.64 -0.76 3.48
C ALA A 750 -20.52 -0.40 4.97
N MET A 751 -19.30 -0.24 5.48
CA MET A 751 -19.04 0.19 6.86
C MET A 751 -19.54 1.62 7.12
N ALA A 752 -19.48 2.54 6.15
CA ALA A 752 -19.98 3.92 6.29
C ALA A 752 -21.51 4.01 6.51
N PHE A 753 -22.28 3.00 6.14
CA PHE A 753 -23.71 2.89 6.48
C PHE A 753 -23.97 2.36 7.90
N SER A 754 -22.99 1.69 8.52
CA SER A 754 -23.06 1.27 9.92
C SER A 754 -22.51 2.33 10.89
N GLY A 755 -21.45 3.05 10.47
CA GLY A 755 -20.65 3.94 11.33
C GLY A 755 -19.75 3.21 12.33
N LYS A 756 -19.65 1.86 12.25
CA LYS A 756 -18.89 1.03 13.20
C LYS A 756 -17.71 0.31 12.55
N LEU A 757 -16.61 0.18 13.30
CA LEU A 757 -15.42 -0.59 12.91
C LEU A 757 -15.65 -2.10 13.04
N SER A 758 -16.47 -2.55 14.00
CA SER A 758 -16.74 -3.98 14.19
C SER A 758 -17.85 -4.58 13.33
N PHE A 759 -18.44 -3.80 12.41
CA PHE A 759 -19.47 -4.26 11.47
C PHE A 759 -18.87 -5.05 10.30
N ASN A 760 -19.33 -6.28 10.11
CA ASN A 760 -18.94 -7.15 9.00
C ASN A 760 -20.11 -7.29 8.00
N PRO A 761 -20.08 -6.63 6.83
CA PRO A 761 -21.16 -6.74 5.84
C PRO A 761 -21.39 -8.15 5.25
N VAL A 762 -20.43 -9.07 5.41
CA VAL A 762 -20.60 -10.48 4.99
C VAL A 762 -21.58 -11.22 5.90
N THR A 763 -21.57 -10.94 7.20
CA THR A 763 -22.38 -11.63 8.22
C THR A 763 -23.57 -10.80 8.71
N ASP A 764 -23.39 -9.51 8.93
CA ASP A 764 -24.21 -8.71 9.83
C ASP A 764 -25.41 -8.04 9.15
N THR A 765 -26.22 -7.34 9.94
CA THR A 765 -27.42 -6.61 9.49
C THR A 765 -27.50 -5.22 10.14
N ILE A 766 -27.94 -4.22 9.37
CA ILE A 766 -28.23 -2.86 9.86
C ILE A 766 -29.72 -2.79 10.24
N PRO A 767 -30.09 -2.36 11.46
CA PRO A 767 -31.49 -2.18 11.85
C PRO A 767 -32.11 -0.96 11.14
N LEU A 768 -33.36 -1.10 10.71
CA LEU A 768 -34.12 -0.06 10.00
C LEU A 768 -35.08 0.71 10.94
N PRO A 769 -35.45 1.96 10.62
CA PRO A 769 -36.33 2.78 11.47
C PRO A 769 -37.75 2.23 11.67
N ASP A 770 -38.19 1.31 10.81
CA ASP A 770 -39.49 0.61 10.88
C ASP A 770 -39.45 -0.67 11.73
N GLY A 771 -38.29 -1.04 12.28
CA GLY A 771 -38.06 -2.28 13.01
C GLY A 771 -37.64 -3.46 12.13
N GLY A 772 -37.49 -3.26 10.81
CA GLY A 772 -36.89 -4.22 9.90
C GLY A 772 -35.37 -4.32 10.06
N VAL A 773 -34.76 -5.20 9.26
CA VAL A 773 -33.30 -5.33 9.13
C VAL A 773 -32.89 -5.35 7.66
N PHE A 774 -31.79 -4.68 7.36
CA PHE A 774 -31.16 -4.66 6.04
C PHE A 774 -29.83 -5.41 6.08
N LYS A 775 -29.54 -6.15 5.01
CA LYS A 775 -28.24 -6.78 4.78
C LYS A 775 -27.77 -6.48 3.36
N PHE A 776 -26.52 -6.08 3.22
CA PHE A 776 -25.90 -5.93 1.90
C PHE A 776 -25.76 -7.30 1.22
N SER A 777 -26.11 -7.35 -0.06
CA SER A 777 -25.62 -8.38 -0.97
C SER A 777 -24.20 -8.00 -1.44
N PRO A 778 -23.34 -8.97 -1.81
CA PRO A 778 -22.06 -8.67 -2.45
C PRO A 778 -22.23 -7.67 -3.62
N PRO A 779 -21.30 -6.71 -3.78
CA PRO A 779 -21.40 -5.67 -4.80
C PRO A 779 -21.33 -6.24 -6.22
N THR A 780 -21.79 -5.46 -7.20
CA THR A 780 -21.57 -5.76 -8.63
C THR A 780 -21.14 -4.52 -9.42
N GLY A 781 -19.91 -4.52 -9.92
CA GLY A 781 -19.34 -3.45 -10.74
C GLY A 781 -19.53 -3.60 -12.26
N GLN A 782 -18.82 -2.78 -13.03
CA GLN A 782 -18.60 -2.93 -14.46
C GLN A 782 -17.12 -2.63 -14.77
N ASP A 783 -16.38 -3.62 -15.27
CA ASP A 783 -14.97 -3.51 -15.68
C ASP A 783 -14.71 -2.31 -16.60
N LEU A 784 -15.48 -2.22 -17.67
CA LEU A 784 -15.39 -1.15 -18.66
C LEU A 784 -16.78 -0.57 -18.92
N PRO A 785 -16.91 0.77 -19.10
CA PRO A 785 -18.18 1.38 -19.48
C PRO A 785 -18.62 0.86 -20.85
N SER A 786 -19.83 0.27 -20.92
CA SER A 786 -20.33 -0.35 -22.17
C SER A 786 -20.50 0.64 -23.33
N ALA A 787 -20.65 1.94 -23.03
CA ALA A 787 -20.71 3.03 -24.01
C ALA A 787 -19.34 3.69 -24.29
N GLY A 788 -18.24 3.12 -23.77
CA GLY A 788 -16.91 3.73 -23.78
C GLY A 788 -16.75 4.82 -22.71
N PHE A 789 -15.53 5.35 -22.57
CA PHE A 789 -15.23 6.44 -21.63
C PHE A 789 -15.64 7.81 -22.18
N THR A 790 -16.18 8.67 -21.31
CA THR A 790 -16.37 10.10 -21.61
C THR A 790 -15.06 10.84 -21.40
N PRO A 791 -14.59 11.72 -22.30
CA PRO A 791 -13.30 12.41 -22.13
C PRO A 791 -13.33 13.51 -21.05
N GLY A 792 -14.49 14.09 -20.74
CA GLY A 792 -14.59 15.23 -19.81
C GLY A 792 -14.00 16.52 -20.37
N GLU A 793 -13.64 17.43 -19.47
CA GLU A 793 -13.06 18.74 -19.81
C GLU A 793 -11.62 18.64 -20.35
N SER A 794 -11.54 18.47 -21.67
CA SER A 794 -10.28 18.42 -22.43
C SER A 794 -9.40 19.68 -22.33
N SER A 795 -9.89 20.75 -21.70
CA SER A 795 -9.12 21.96 -21.39
C SER A 795 -7.97 21.71 -20.41
N PHE A 796 -8.04 20.64 -19.60
CA PHE A 796 -6.96 20.22 -18.72
C PHE A 796 -5.92 19.30 -19.41
N TYR A 797 -6.12 18.91 -20.67
CA TYR A 797 -5.33 17.85 -21.32
C TYR A 797 -4.24 18.44 -22.24
N PRO A 798 -3.01 17.87 -22.24
CA PRO A 798 -1.95 18.33 -23.13
C PRO A 798 -2.23 17.97 -24.59
N GLN A 799 -1.60 18.70 -25.51
CA GLN A 799 -1.37 18.19 -26.85
C GLN A 799 -0.33 17.05 -26.77
N PRO A 800 -0.59 15.86 -27.36
CA PRO A 800 0.37 14.77 -27.34
C PRO A 800 1.68 15.15 -28.04
N SER A 801 2.79 14.90 -27.35
CA SER A 801 4.17 15.12 -27.80
C SER A 801 4.41 16.54 -28.36
N PRO A 802 4.28 17.58 -27.52
CA PRO A 802 4.36 18.98 -27.93
C PRO A 802 5.80 19.37 -28.25
N GLU A 803 6.01 20.10 -29.34
CA GLU A 803 7.35 20.61 -29.66
C GLU A 803 7.79 21.71 -28.68
N PRO A 804 9.08 21.75 -28.27
CA PRO A 804 9.63 22.79 -27.40
C PRO A 804 9.48 24.20 -27.99
N GLN A 805 9.28 25.19 -27.11
CA GLN A 805 9.26 26.62 -27.44
C GLN A 805 10.38 27.34 -26.67
N PRO A 806 11.66 27.28 -27.13
CA PRO A 806 12.82 27.74 -26.37
C PRO A 806 12.79 29.23 -25.97
N GLU A 807 12.07 30.05 -26.73
CA GLU A 807 11.79 31.47 -26.44
C GLU A 807 10.87 31.70 -25.25
N THR A 808 10.14 30.66 -24.80
CA THR A 808 9.30 30.72 -23.60
C THR A 808 10.15 31.06 -22.38
N LYS A 809 9.77 32.14 -21.70
CA LYS A 809 10.34 32.53 -20.40
C LYS A 809 9.63 31.72 -19.31
N VAL A 810 10.39 30.93 -18.56
CA VAL A 810 9.88 30.25 -17.36
C VAL A 810 9.47 31.29 -16.32
N VAL A 811 8.28 31.14 -15.75
CA VAL A 811 7.69 32.09 -14.80
C VAL A 811 8.16 31.74 -13.39
N ILE A 812 9.15 32.48 -12.91
CA ILE A 812 9.56 32.53 -11.49
C ILE A 812 9.58 34.01 -11.08
N LYS A 813 9.01 34.34 -9.92
CA LYS A 813 9.03 35.71 -9.40
C LYS A 813 10.32 35.98 -8.61
N PRO A 814 10.98 37.14 -8.76
CA PRO A 814 12.20 37.47 -8.00
C PRO A 814 11.98 37.54 -6.48
N ASP A 815 10.75 37.80 -6.04
CA ASP A 815 10.30 37.85 -4.65
C ASP A 815 9.56 36.57 -4.21
N SER A 816 9.58 35.50 -5.02
CA SER A 816 8.83 34.28 -4.72
C SER A 816 9.24 33.69 -3.37
N GLN A 817 8.23 33.32 -2.59
CA GLN A 817 8.40 32.58 -1.34
C GLN A 817 8.22 31.06 -1.54
N ARG A 818 8.04 30.61 -2.79
CA ARG A 818 7.67 29.22 -3.14
C ARG A 818 8.55 28.57 -4.21
N LEU A 819 9.21 29.37 -5.05
CA LEU A 819 10.09 28.90 -6.12
C LEU A 819 11.42 29.66 -6.06
N GLU A 820 12.53 28.95 -5.90
CA GLU A 820 13.89 29.50 -5.88
C GLU A 820 14.70 28.69 -6.92
N LEU A 821 15.56 29.34 -7.70
CA LEU A 821 16.42 28.63 -8.67
C LEU A 821 17.49 27.84 -7.92
N LEU A 822 17.78 26.62 -8.39
CA LEU A 822 18.76 25.74 -7.74
C LEU A 822 20.18 26.19 -8.06
N GLU A 823 20.86 26.78 -7.07
CA GLU A 823 22.30 27.01 -7.09
C GLU A 823 23.05 25.66 -7.04
N PRO A 824 24.09 25.44 -7.89
CA PRO A 824 24.90 24.23 -7.84
C PRO A 824 25.59 24.05 -6.48
N PHE A 825 25.47 22.88 -5.85
CA PHE A 825 26.19 22.59 -4.61
C PHE A 825 27.71 22.56 -4.84
N GLY A 826 28.49 23.18 -3.96
CA GLY A 826 29.94 23.05 -3.95
C GLY A 826 30.40 21.62 -3.61
N SER A 827 31.46 21.16 -4.26
CA SER A 827 32.10 19.87 -3.92
C SER A 827 32.83 19.97 -2.57
N PRO A 828 32.66 18.99 -1.66
CA PRO A 828 33.39 18.98 -0.39
C PRO A 828 34.90 18.76 -0.57
N PHE A 829 35.34 18.30 -1.75
CA PHE A 829 36.74 18.02 -2.08
C PHE A 829 37.45 19.18 -2.78
N ALA A 830 36.81 20.36 -2.90
CA ALA A 830 37.37 21.52 -3.59
C ALA A 830 38.69 22.05 -2.97
N ALA A 831 38.99 21.69 -1.71
CA ALA A 831 40.24 22.00 -1.03
C ALA A 831 41.42 21.06 -1.38
N GLY A 832 41.21 20.06 -2.25
CA GLY A 832 42.24 19.13 -2.73
C GLY A 832 42.37 17.83 -1.94
N SER A 833 41.84 17.76 -0.71
CA SER A 833 41.62 16.50 0.01
C SER A 833 40.53 15.67 -0.68
N LEU A 834 40.71 14.34 -0.76
CA LEU A 834 39.66 13.39 -1.13
C LEU A 834 39.03 12.66 0.07
N GLU A 835 39.53 12.87 1.29
CA GLU A 835 38.79 12.59 2.53
C GLU A 835 37.86 13.77 2.86
N LEU A 836 36.73 13.49 3.54
CA LEU A 836 35.83 14.54 4.03
C LEU A 836 36.49 15.33 5.17
N PRO A 837 36.19 16.65 5.31
CA PRO A 837 36.62 17.42 6.47
C PRO A 837 36.00 16.86 7.77
N PRO A 838 36.58 17.12 8.96
CA PRO A 838 36.00 16.70 10.22
C PRO A 838 34.56 17.19 10.40
N LEU A 839 33.62 16.27 10.57
CA LEU A 839 32.19 16.55 10.64
C LEU A 839 31.71 16.51 12.09
N LYS A 840 30.90 17.48 12.50
CA LYS A 840 30.18 17.44 13.78
C LYS A 840 28.98 16.49 13.67
N VAL A 841 28.78 15.57 14.62
CA VAL A 841 27.56 14.75 14.65
C VAL A 841 26.40 15.59 15.19
N LEU A 842 25.40 15.82 14.35
CA LEU A 842 24.21 16.62 14.71
C LEU A 842 23.37 15.91 15.78
N MET A 843 22.95 14.67 15.50
CA MET A 843 22.22 13.82 16.45
C MET A 843 22.25 12.35 16.00
N ARG A 844 21.79 11.48 16.89
CA ARG A 844 21.44 10.09 16.58
C ARG A 844 19.93 9.96 16.48
N VAL A 845 19.42 9.45 15.35
CA VAL A 845 17.99 9.22 15.09
C VAL A 845 17.57 7.87 15.63
N ARG A 846 16.50 7.81 16.41
CA ARG A 846 15.94 6.57 16.98
C ARG A 846 14.77 6.02 16.16
N GLY A 847 14.82 4.73 15.83
CA GLY A 847 13.71 4.00 15.24
C GLY A 847 13.27 4.48 13.85
N LYS A 848 12.01 4.20 13.52
CA LYS A 848 11.43 4.43 12.19
C LYS A 848 11.40 5.92 11.82
N CYS A 849 12.25 6.31 10.88
CA CYS A 849 12.31 7.66 10.32
C CYS A 849 11.99 7.63 8.81
N THR A 850 10.72 7.85 8.47
CA THR A 850 10.25 7.93 7.08
C THR A 850 10.63 9.27 6.44
N THR A 851 10.51 9.42 5.11
CA THR A 851 10.73 10.71 4.44
C THR A 851 9.85 11.85 4.97
N ASP A 852 8.65 11.52 5.48
CA ASP A 852 7.77 12.50 6.12
C ASP A 852 8.30 12.94 7.50
N HIS A 853 9.09 12.12 8.19
CA HIS A 853 9.79 12.50 9.43
C HIS A 853 11.02 13.38 9.13
N ILE A 854 11.81 13.05 8.10
CA ILE A 854 13.04 13.79 7.75
C ILE A 854 12.75 15.28 7.48
N SER A 855 11.64 15.59 6.81
CA SER A 855 11.23 16.97 6.50
C SER A 855 10.30 17.61 7.53
N ALA A 856 10.02 16.98 8.68
CA ALA A 856 9.09 17.53 9.69
C ALA A 856 9.47 17.28 11.16
N ALA A 857 9.75 16.03 11.56
CA ALA A 857 9.98 15.64 12.94
C ALA A 857 10.60 14.23 13.09
N ALA A 858 11.92 14.13 13.26
CA ALA A 858 12.61 12.89 13.65
C ALA A 858 12.77 12.79 15.19
N VAL A 859 12.95 11.57 15.73
CA VAL A 859 13.20 11.35 17.17
C VAL A 859 14.70 11.33 17.46
N ASN A 860 15.15 12.07 18.47
CA ASN A 860 16.52 12.07 18.95
C ASN A 860 16.70 10.96 20.01
N ASP A 861 17.67 10.06 19.80
CA ASP A 861 17.90 8.90 20.66
C ASP A 861 18.44 9.27 22.05
N GLU A 862 19.14 10.40 22.19
CA GLU A 862 19.82 10.77 23.44
C GLU A 862 18.88 11.42 24.47
N GLY A 863 17.80 12.09 24.02
CA GLY A 863 16.76 12.64 24.89
C GLY A 863 15.42 11.90 24.83
N GLY A 864 15.16 11.16 23.74
CA GLY A 864 13.83 10.65 23.39
C GLY A 864 12.91 11.69 22.74
N ASP A 865 13.35 12.95 22.67
CA ASP A 865 12.57 14.08 22.18
C ASP A 865 12.28 14.04 20.68
N VAL A 866 11.11 14.57 20.31
CA VAL A 866 10.67 14.69 18.92
C VAL A 866 11.09 16.06 18.37
N ASN A 867 11.83 16.07 17.25
CA ASN A 867 12.32 17.27 16.57
C ASN A 867 13.20 18.19 17.45
N VAL A 868 14.08 17.62 18.29
CA VAL A 868 15.05 18.38 19.10
C VAL A 868 16.47 17.88 18.81
N ALA A 869 17.39 18.80 18.53
CA ALA A 869 18.81 18.55 18.39
C ALA A 869 19.62 19.39 19.39
N PHE A 870 20.82 18.92 19.74
CA PHE A 870 21.74 19.60 20.66
C PHE A 870 22.87 20.30 19.89
N ASP A 871 23.31 21.44 20.41
CA ASP A 871 24.38 22.26 19.85
C ASP A 871 25.47 22.44 20.90
N HIS A 872 26.31 21.42 21.02
CA HIS A 872 27.37 21.36 22.02
C HIS A 872 28.47 22.43 21.82
N ASP A 873 28.44 23.13 20.69
CA ASP A 873 29.40 24.18 20.30
C ASP A 873 28.75 25.59 20.36
N HIS A 874 27.55 25.74 20.95
CA HIS A 874 26.77 26.99 20.96
C HIS A 874 27.53 28.21 21.52
N SER A 875 27.16 29.42 21.08
CA SER A 875 27.55 30.64 21.80
C SER A 875 26.76 30.80 23.10
N SER A 876 27.30 31.57 24.05
CA SER A 876 26.63 31.88 25.33
C SER A 876 25.36 32.73 25.19
N SER A 877 25.04 33.19 23.98
CA SER A 877 23.80 33.88 23.63
C SER A 877 22.74 32.98 22.97
N GLU A 878 23.02 31.69 22.81
CA GLU A 878 22.16 30.72 22.13
C GLU A 878 21.68 29.60 23.05
N SER A 879 20.51 29.01 22.76
CA SER A 879 20.02 27.83 23.50
C SER A 879 20.84 26.56 23.13
N PRO A 880 21.25 25.73 24.11
CA PRO A 880 21.99 24.48 23.87
C PRO A 880 21.19 23.42 23.10
N SER A 881 19.87 23.59 23.01
CA SER A 881 18.97 22.80 22.17
C SER A 881 18.06 23.69 21.33
N ASP A 882 17.73 23.24 20.13
CA ASP A 882 16.73 23.85 19.23
C ASP A 882 16.10 22.72 18.40
N THR A 883 15.10 23.05 17.58
CA THR A 883 14.60 22.22 16.49
C THR A 883 15.74 21.73 15.60
N ILE A 884 15.57 20.55 14.98
CA ILE A 884 16.60 19.97 14.09
C ILE A 884 16.99 20.96 12.95
N PRO A 885 16.05 21.65 12.27
CA PRO A 885 16.39 22.68 11.29
C PRO A 885 16.94 23.97 11.90
N GLY A 886 16.77 24.21 13.19
CA GLY A 886 17.36 25.33 13.93
C GLY A 886 18.86 25.12 14.14
N VAL A 887 19.25 24.00 14.75
CA VAL A 887 20.67 23.62 14.92
C VAL A 887 21.38 23.50 13.56
N ALA A 888 20.75 22.88 12.56
CA ALA A 888 21.33 22.77 11.22
C ALA A 888 21.56 24.14 10.53
N LYS A 889 20.75 25.17 10.84
CA LYS A 889 21.04 26.56 10.41
C LYS A 889 22.23 27.15 11.16
N ARG A 890 22.38 26.89 12.46
CA ARG A 890 23.55 27.34 13.25
C ARG A 890 24.85 26.66 12.82
N PHE A 891 24.79 25.40 12.40
CA PHE A 891 25.93 24.70 11.78
C PHE A 891 26.30 25.37 10.45
N LYS A 892 25.33 25.54 9.53
CA LYS A 892 25.57 26.26 8.25
C LYS A 892 26.12 27.68 8.44
N ALA A 893 25.60 28.43 9.41
CA ALA A 893 26.04 29.81 9.69
C ALA A 893 27.47 29.92 10.27
N ARG A 894 28.00 28.81 10.81
CA ARG A 894 29.40 28.68 11.26
C ARG A 894 30.30 27.98 10.23
N GLU A 895 29.79 27.75 9.01
CA GLU A 895 30.42 26.93 7.96
C GLU A 895 30.83 25.52 8.45
N GLN A 896 30.12 25.01 9.46
CA GLN A 896 30.42 23.74 10.14
C GLN A 896 29.72 22.57 9.41
N PRO A 897 30.45 21.69 8.70
CA PRO A 897 29.86 20.54 8.04
C PRO A 897 29.53 19.44 9.08
N TRP A 898 28.52 18.63 8.79
CA TRP A 898 27.98 17.70 9.78
C TRP A 898 27.57 16.34 9.24
N ALA A 899 27.46 15.40 10.19
CA ALA A 899 27.04 14.03 9.98
C ALA A 899 25.78 13.68 10.78
N LEU A 900 25.01 12.70 10.31
CA LEU A 900 23.85 12.14 11.00
C LEU A 900 24.04 10.64 11.24
N ILE A 901 23.71 10.17 12.44
CA ILE A 901 23.70 8.74 12.78
C ILE A 901 22.25 8.28 12.81
N VAL A 902 21.91 7.20 12.11
CA VAL A 902 20.51 6.77 11.93
C VAL A 902 20.32 5.27 12.11
N ASP A 903 19.11 4.91 12.50
CA ASP A 903 18.69 3.54 12.81
C ASP A 903 18.39 2.75 11.51
N GLU A 904 17.48 1.77 11.57
CA GLU A 904 17.05 0.98 10.40
C GLU A 904 16.07 1.69 9.45
N ASN A 905 16.11 1.27 8.18
CA ASN A 905 15.21 1.68 7.09
C ASN A 905 15.05 3.20 6.92
N TYR A 906 16.13 3.94 7.11
CA TYR A 906 16.12 5.41 7.06
C TYR A 906 15.66 5.92 5.69
N GLY A 907 14.65 6.80 5.70
CA GLY A 907 14.04 7.36 4.49
C GLY A 907 12.97 6.47 3.84
N GLU A 908 12.34 5.56 4.58
CA GLU A 908 11.16 4.80 4.13
C GLU A 908 10.04 5.73 3.60
N GLY A 909 9.25 5.28 2.61
CA GLY A 909 7.97 5.90 2.26
C GLY A 909 7.93 6.59 0.88
N SER A 910 7.97 7.93 0.86
CA SER A 910 7.69 8.73 -0.34
C SER A 910 8.98 9.03 -1.13
N ALA A 911 8.91 9.17 -2.45
CA ALA A 911 10.08 9.40 -3.31
C ALA A 911 10.71 10.81 -3.20
N ARG A 912 10.37 11.57 -2.15
CA ARG A 912 10.70 12.99 -1.94
C ARG A 912 12.21 13.23 -1.80
N GLU A 913 12.86 13.61 -2.91
CA GLU A 913 14.26 14.04 -2.95
C GLU A 913 14.60 15.22 -2.03
N HIS A 914 13.59 16.00 -1.62
CA HIS A 914 13.69 17.03 -0.59
C HIS A 914 14.32 16.52 0.72
N ALA A 915 14.08 15.25 1.07
CA ALA A 915 14.70 14.61 2.23
C ALA A 915 16.23 14.46 2.12
N ALA A 916 16.81 14.55 0.92
CA ALA A 916 18.26 14.62 0.70
C ALA A 916 18.74 16.06 0.44
N LEU A 917 17.99 16.84 -0.35
CA LEU A 917 18.29 18.26 -0.63
C LEU A 917 18.34 19.11 0.64
N GLN A 918 17.43 18.90 1.61
CA GLN A 918 17.35 19.70 2.83
C GLN A 918 18.58 19.50 3.75
N PRO A 919 18.98 18.25 4.12
CA PRO A 919 20.24 18.02 4.83
C PRO A 919 21.45 18.58 4.07
N ARG A 920 21.56 18.31 2.76
CA ARG A 920 22.68 18.78 1.93
C ARG A 920 22.78 20.30 1.91
N PHE A 921 21.66 21.00 1.74
CA PHE A 921 21.60 22.46 1.77
C PHE A 921 22.06 23.02 3.12
N TYR A 922 21.77 22.34 4.23
CA TYR A 922 22.19 22.77 5.58
C TYR A 922 23.61 22.29 5.98
N GLY A 923 24.38 21.66 5.07
CA GLY A 923 25.78 21.27 5.34
C GLY A 923 26.00 19.82 5.76
N CYS A 924 25.00 18.95 5.61
CA CYS A 924 25.19 17.51 5.77
C CYS A 924 26.11 16.98 4.67
N ALA A 925 27.16 16.25 5.05
CA ALA A 925 28.09 15.59 4.14
C ALA A 925 28.05 14.05 4.24
N LEU A 926 27.64 13.51 5.39
CA LEU A 926 27.68 12.09 5.72
C LEU A 926 26.44 11.65 6.49
N ILE A 927 25.86 10.50 6.14
CA ILE A 927 24.87 9.81 6.96
C ILE A 927 25.32 8.36 7.16
N ILE A 928 25.38 7.91 8.41
CA ILE A 928 25.73 6.52 8.78
C ILE A 928 24.50 5.82 9.33
N ALA A 929 24.05 4.74 8.67
CA ALA A 929 22.82 4.02 8.99
C ALA A 929 23.05 2.57 9.40
N ARG A 930 22.09 1.99 10.15
CA ARG A 930 21.94 0.52 10.16
C ARG A 930 21.40 0.01 8.83
N SER A 931 20.46 0.73 8.22
CA SER A 931 20.00 0.50 6.85
C SER A 931 19.25 1.69 6.26
N PHE A 932 19.24 1.81 4.92
CA PHE A 932 18.51 2.83 4.15
C PHE A 932 17.38 2.22 3.31
N ALA A 933 16.35 3.01 3.01
CA ALA A 933 15.39 2.70 1.95
C ALA A 933 15.93 3.08 0.56
N ARG A 934 15.75 2.22 -0.45
CA ARG A 934 16.36 2.33 -1.80
C ARG A 934 16.34 3.75 -2.39
N ILE A 935 15.16 4.36 -2.52
CA ILE A 935 15.00 5.66 -3.19
C ILE A 935 15.71 6.76 -2.40
N HIS A 936 15.68 6.70 -1.07
CA HIS A 936 16.35 7.69 -0.24
C HIS A 936 17.87 7.56 -0.29
N GLU A 937 18.41 6.34 -0.30
CA GLU A 937 19.84 6.11 -0.51
C GLU A 937 20.32 6.69 -1.86
N THR A 938 19.61 6.42 -2.96
CA THR A 938 19.93 7.02 -4.27
C THR A 938 19.84 8.56 -4.23
N ASN A 939 18.80 9.11 -3.61
CA ASN A 939 18.65 10.57 -3.47
C ASN A 939 19.82 11.22 -2.70
N LEU A 940 20.33 10.59 -1.64
CA LEU A 940 21.51 11.08 -0.91
C LEU A 940 22.74 11.15 -1.82
N LYS A 941 23.02 10.06 -2.56
CA LYS A 941 24.13 9.99 -3.54
C LYS A 941 23.99 11.04 -4.64
N LYS A 942 22.79 11.20 -5.22
CA LYS A 942 22.50 12.19 -6.27
C LYS A 942 22.80 13.62 -5.80
N GLN A 943 22.54 13.94 -4.53
CA GLN A 943 22.83 15.26 -3.96
C GLN A 943 24.24 15.41 -3.36
N GLY A 944 25.11 14.41 -3.50
CA GLY A 944 26.48 14.45 -3.00
C GLY A 944 26.60 14.41 -1.47
N VAL A 945 25.61 13.82 -0.79
CA VAL A 945 25.78 13.31 0.58
C VAL A 945 26.29 11.88 0.48
N LEU A 946 27.24 11.49 1.34
CA LEU A 946 27.75 10.12 1.40
C LEU A 946 26.87 9.27 2.35
N PRO A 947 26.13 8.25 1.86
CA PRO A 947 25.52 7.24 2.72
C PRO A 947 26.50 6.11 3.02
N LEU A 948 26.72 5.81 4.30
CA LEU A 948 27.48 4.64 4.76
C LEU A 948 26.62 3.75 5.66
N TRP A 949 26.90 2.46 5.63
CA TRP A 949 26.25 1.43 6.43
C TRP A 949 27.21 0.96 7.52
N PHE A 950 26.72 0.76 8.75
CA PHE A 950 27.50 0.12 9.80
C PHE A 950 27.91 -1.31 9.40
N ALA A 951 29.19 -1.69 9.59
CA ALA A 951 29.63 -3.07 9.34
C ALA A 951 29.18 -4.04 10.45
N ASP A 952 29.22 -3.59 11.71
CA ASP A 952 28.45 -4.14 12.84
C ASP A 952 27.41 -3.11 13.27
N GLN A 953 26.12 -3.46 13.24
CA GLN A 953 25.07 -2.53 13.63
C GLN A 953 25.13 -2.09 15.10
N ALA A 954 25.79 -2.83 15.99
CA ALA A 954 25.97 -2.43 17.39
C ALA A 954 26.71 -1.09 17.54
N ASP A 955 27.52 -0.72 16.53
CA ASP A 955 28.29 0.52 16.51
C ASP A 955 27.42 1.79 16.42
N TYR A 956 26.16 1.68 16.02
CA TYR A 956 25.16 2.75 16.10
C TYR A 956 25.14 3.44 17.48
N SER A 957 25.16 2.65 18.56
CA SER A 957 25.11 3.16 19.93
C SER A 957 26.41 3.83 20.39
N ARG A 958 27.53 3.60 19.69
CA ARG A 958 28.86 4.13 20.06
C ARG A 958 29.05 5.60 19.65
N ILE A 959 28.30 6.12 18.67
CA ILE A 959 28.41 7.51 18.19
C ILE A 959 27.23 8.35 18.70
N GLY A 960 27.49 9.55 19.24
CA GLY A 960 26.48 10.42 19.84
C GLY A 960 26.53 11.88 19.34
N SER A 961 25.61 12.74 19.78
CA SER A 961 25.60 14.16 19.42
C SER A 961 26.83 14.87 19.95
N GLY A 962 27.38 15.80 19.16
CA GLY A 962 28.53 16.62 19.51
C GLY A 962 29.90 15.96 19.30
N ASP A 963 29.94 14.64 19.06
CA ASP A 963 31.15 13.94 18.62
C ASP A 963 31.64 14.49 17.27
N SER A 964 32.92 14.31 16.97
CA SER A 964 33.51 14.61 15.66
C SER A 964 33.82 13.32 14.92
N VAL A 965 33.54 13.28 13.62
CA VAL A 965 33.79 12.11 12.75
C VAL A 965 34.58 12.49 11.50
N GLU A 966 35.61 11.70 11.19
CA GLU A 966 36.53 11.88 10.06
C GLU A 966 36.55 10.59 9.22
N THR A 967 36.49 10.68 7.89
CA THR A 967 36.58 9.49 7.03
C THR A 967 38.04 9.01 6.89
N ILE A 968 38.21 7.71 6.70
CA ILE A 968 39.48 7.06 6.38
C ILE A 968 39.22 6.06 5.25
N GLY A 969 39.91 6.22 4.11
CA GLY A 969 39.83 5.33 2.95
C GLY A 969 38.95 5.86 1.81
N LEU A 970 38.20 6.96 2.03
CA LEU A 970 37.40 7.58 0.97
C LEU A 970 38.30 8.12 -0.16
N GLU A 971 39.51 8.56 0.14
CA GLU A 971 40.48 8.97 -0.89
C GLU A 971 40.80 7.82 -1.85
N SER A 972 41.15 6.64 -1.32
CA SER A 972 41.52 5.49 -2.17
C SER A 972 40.33 4.98 -2.98
N LEU A 973 39.12 5.01 -2.41
CA LEU A 973 37.89 4.74 -3.15
C LEU A 973 37.65 5.75 -4.30
N LEU A 974 37.80 7.06 -4.04
CA LEU A 974 37.69 8.14 -5.04
C LEU A 974 38.87 8.22 -6.04
N GLN A 975 39.90 7.40 -5.83
CA GLN A 975 40.98 7.12 -6.78
C GLN A 975 40.77 5.80 -7.57
N GLY A 976 39.65 5.10 -7.37
CA GLY A 976 39.28 3.92 -8.14
C GLY A 976 39.67 2.58 -7.52
N GLN A 977 39.84 2.50 -6.19
CA GLN A 977 40.08 1.24 -5.47
C GLN A 977 38.79 0.79 -4.75
N PRO A 978 37.88 0.06 -5.42
CA PRO A 978 36.54 -0.26 -4.88
C PRO A 978 36.56 -1.18 -3.66
N GLU A 979 37.61 -2.00 -3.51
CA GLU A 979 37.80 -2.91 -2.37
C GLU A 979 38.35 -2.21 -1.12
N THR A 980 38.40 -0.87 -1.09
CA THR A 980 38.90 -0.12 0.08
C THR A 980 37.89 -0.18 1.22
N GLU A 981 38.28 -0.74 2.36
CA GLU A 981 37.52 -0.61 3.60
C GLU A 981 37.46 0.88 4.01
N ILE A 982 36.26 1.46 4.01
CA ILE A 982 36.03 2.75 4.66
C ILE A 982 35.93 2.53 6.17
N ARG A 983 36.72 3.29 6.92
CA ARG A 983 36.55 3.49 8.36
C ARG A 983 36.10 4.93 8.63
N VAL A 984 35.46 5.13 9.77
CA VAL A 984 35.29 6.46 10.36
C VAL A 984 36.00 6.52 11.70
N LYS A 985 36.86 7.52 11.86
CA LYS A 985 37.50 7.88 13.13
C LYS A 985 36.51 8.75 13.91
N VAL A 986 36.13 8.30 15.09
CA VAL A 986 35.24 8.99 16.01
C VAL A 986 36.07 9.60 17.13
N THR A 987 36.04 10.92 17.25
CA THR A 987 36.60 11.66 18.38
C THR A 987 35.45 12.11 19.28
N LYS A 988 35.42 11.56 20.49
CA LYS A 988 34.40 11.85 21.51
C LYS A 988 34.56 13.23 22.14
N ARG A 989 33.47 13.74 22.71
CA ARG A 989 33.47 15.01 23.48
C ARG A 989 34.39 15.02 24.72
N ASP A 990 34.84 13.86 25.21
CA ASP A 990 35.84 13.73 26.28
C ASP A 990 37.30 13.59 25.76
N GLY A 991 37.49 13.57 24.44
CA GLY A 991 38.79 13.37 23.78
C GLY A 991 39.16 11.91 23.51
N ASN A 992 38.32 10.93 23.86
CA ASN A 992 38.53 9.53 23.51
C ASN A 992 38.40 9.31 21.99
N VAL A 993 39.25 8.48 21.40
CA VAL A 993 39.31 8.24 19.94
C VAL A 993 39.24 6.75 19.64
N PHE A 994 38.37 6.36 18.72
CA PHE A 994 38.31 5.00 18.18
C PHE A 994 37.85 5.02 16.71
N GLU A 995 38.04 3.90 16.01
CA GLU A 995 37.56 3.71 14.64
C GLU A 995 36.37 2.74 14.60
N ILE A 996 35.53 2.90 13.59
CA ILE A 996 34.43 1.99 13.22
C ILE A 996 34.56 1.65 11.73
N PRO A 997 34.54 0.36 11.34
CA PRO A 997 34.48 -0.06 9.94
C PRO A 997 33.05 0.12 9.37
N LEU A 998 32.97 0.57 8.12
CA LEU A 998 31.74 0.91 7.43
C LEU A 998 31.71 0.29 6.02
N ARG A 999 30.51 0.16 5.47
CA ARG A 999 30.27 -0.35 4.11
C ARG A 999 29.59 0.71 3.25
N HIS A 1000 29.80 0.65 1.93
CA HIS A 1000 29.11 1.50 0.97
C HIS A 1000 28.46 0.66 -0.14
N THR A 1001 27.55 1.29 -0.87
CA THR A 1001 26.90 0.75 -2.08
C THR A 1001 27.22 1.61 -3.30
N MET A 1002 28.28 2.42 -3.24
CA MET A 1002 28.70 3.34 -4.30
C MET A 1002 29.26 2.59 -5.52
N SER A 1003 28.72 2.87 -6.71
CA SER A 1003 29.32 2.51 -8.01
C SER A 1003 30.34 3.55 -8.48
N SER A 1004 31.07 3.26 -9.57
CA SER A 1004 32.02 4.21 -10.19
C SER A 1004 31.39 5.56 -10.49
N ASP A 1005 30.15 5.55 -10.99
CA ASP A 1005 29.50 6.75 -11.49
C ASP A 1005 28.94 7.56 -10.32
N GLN A 1006 28.43 6.88 -9.28
CA GLN A 1006 28.04 7.49 -8.01
C GLN A 1006 29.24 8.14 -7.29
N LEU A 1007 30.45 7.58 -7.41
CA LEU A 1007 31.68 8.20 -6.90
C LEU A 1007 32.04 9.47 -7.67
N HIS A 1008 31.83 9.51 -9.00
CA HIS A 1008 31.96 10.74 -9.78
C HIS A 1008 30.95 11.82 -9.35
N TRP A 1009 29.70 11.45 -9.05
CA TRP A 1009 28.68 12.38 -8.54
C TRP A 1009 29.10 13.00 -7.20
N LEU A 1010 29.58 12.16 -6.27
CA LEU A 1010 30.09 12.61 -4.96
C LEU A 1010 31.28 13.57 -5.15
N LYS A 1011 32.25 13.22 -6.01
CA LYS A 1011 33.42 14.04 -6.33
C LYS A 1011 33.07 15.40 -6.95
N ALA A 1012 32.03 15.43 -7.79
CA ALA A 1012 31.48 16.65 -8.38
C ALA A 1012 30.62 17.49 -7.40
N GLY A 1013 30.28 16.96 -6.22
CA GLY A 1013 29.42 17.59 -5.22
C GLY A 1013 27.92 17.39 -5.44
N SER A 1014 27.51 16.91 -6.62
CA SER A 1014 26.20 16.35 -6.94
C SER A 1014 26.25 15.63 -8.30
N ALA A 1015 25.27 14.76 -8.58
CA ALA A 1015 25.11 14.14 -9.90
C ALA A 1015 24.77 15.17 -10.99
N LEU A 1016 24.00 16.21 -10.66
CA LEU A 1016 23.62 17.25 -11.61
C LEU A 1016 24.84 18.10 -12.04
N ASN A 1017 25.78 18.34 -11.12
CA ASN A 1017 27.07 18.97 -11.43
C ASN A 1017 27.89 18.09 -12.41
N TYR A 1018 27.87 16.76 -12.21
CA TYR A 1018 28.58 15.81 -13.07
C TYR A 1018 27.94 15.72 -14.46
N ILE A 1019 26.62 15.56 -14.57
CA ILE A 1019 25.91 15.56 -15.87
C ILE A 1019 26.22 16.84 -16.64
N ARG A 1020 26.13 18.01 -15.97
CA ARG A 1020 26.46 19.30 -16.58
C ARG A 1020 27.93 19.40 -17.04
N SER A 1021 28.89 18.73 -16.37
CA SER A 1021 30.29 18.71 -16.80
C SER A 1021 30.59 17.68 -17.91
N GLN A 1022 29.65 16.79 -18.23
CA GLN A 1022 29.70 15.95 -19.44
C GLN A 1022 28.99 16.60 -20.65
N MET A 1023 28.28 17.71 -20.44
CA MET A 1023 27.46 18.40 -21.46
C MET A 1023 27.97 19.79 -21.85
N ALA A 1024 29.13 20.22 -21.32
CA ALA A 1024 29.75 21.53 -21.52
C ALA A 1024 31.13 21.41 -22.20
#